data_AF-A0A6A5MXY1-F1
#
_entry.id   AF-A0A6A5MXY1-F1
#
_cell.length_a   1.000
_cell.length_b   1.000
_cell.length_c   1.000
_cell.angle_alpha   90.00
_cell.angle_beta   90.00
_cell.angle_gamma   90.00
#
_symmetry.space_group_name_H-M   'P 1'
#
loop_
_entity.id
_entity.type
_entity.pdbx_description
1 polymer ?
#
loop_
_entity_poly.entity_id
_entity_poly.type
_entity_poly.pdbx_seq_one_letter_code
_entity_poly.pdbx_strand_id
1 'polypeptide(L)'
;MFLRCCSGTLPSMLIRTVVALVLSHVFIYQEVQLLEAQSWVQGGYWFYGSGFPVSDINTALYTHLICAFADVNSSSYELSIPSTDEQKFSSFTSTLKLKNPSISTLLSIAGGSANYSVMSFMVSSASSRKSFIQSSIRVARLYGFQGLDLSWTSANSSSDMNNMGRLFEEWREAAKSEATNSTNLELILTAAVPYQPDSDFASYPVESIRINLNWIHVLAYDYYMPEWANFTAAHAALYDPSSDINTDFGIRKWISSGVPASKLVLSLPFYGYAWNLRNPKDNAVGAAATGPAITEGGDMSYKDIKDYVQRYGGGTEFYNATYVVNYYTIGSSWIGFDDVQVVKIKVSYAREKKLLGYAVWQVPYDDNWVLSSAAAEQVDHNGHRNWRLLVIILTTTSISVLLLGITIYYLRRRLLKSKGNEAREERSSKEAREHFHGNAPDLQVFSFLDIEVATNRFSVENKLGQGGYGPVYKGILLDGKEVAVKKLSAASTQGFEEFQNEVTLTARLQHVNLVRLLGFCIERQEQMLVYEYMPNKSLDFYLFDPIRCYLLNWSKRVGIIEGVTQGLLYLQEYSRLTIIHRDIKASNILLDNEMKPKISDFGMARIFTKEDQEANTDKIVGTYGYVPPEYVKKGLYSTKSDVYSFGILLLQIISGRKTARFYGEQENLNLMEYAYDLWKEGKYMEFVDPSLDDTYSTCKLLRCMQISLLCVQEEANDRPPMLEICSMLRNETILEFPKKPAFSKEKDFQEPNKQEAETSLNHVTISQLVAR
;
A
#
# COMPACT_ATOMS: atom_id res chain seq x y z
N MET A 1 10.60 -66.13 -29.73
CA MET A 1 11.03 -65.17 -30.77
C MET A 1 10.42 -63.83 -30.41
N PHE A 2 11.17 -62.73 -30.49
CA PHE A 2 10.88 -61.38 -29.95
C PHE A 2 11.25 -61.13 -28.48
N LEU A 3 12.51 -61.40 -28.16
CA LEU A 3 13.33 -60.49 -27.33
C LEU A 3 14.32 -59.82 -28.28
N ARG A 4 14.10 -58.54 -28.61
CA ARG A 4 15.08 -57.52 -29.06
C ARG A 4 14.35 -56.37 -29.76
N CYS A 5 14.10 -55.30 -29.02
CA CYS A 5 14.36 -53.92 -29.46
C CYS A 5 14.00 -52.96 -28.32
N CYS A 6 14.75 -51.87 -28.20
CA CYS A 6 14.58 -50.77 -27.25
C CYS A 6 15.23 -50.92 -25.86
N SER A 7 16.44 -51.47 -25.80
CA SER A 7 17.43 -51.11 -24.77
C SER A 7 18.45 -50.14 -25.40
N GLY A 8 18.26 -48.82 -25.24
CA GLY A 8 19.25 -47.85 -25.71
C GLY A 8 18.83 -46.39 -25.78
N THR A 9 17.53 -46.07 -25.78
CA THR A 9 17.07 -44.70 -26.06
C THR A 9 16.81 -43.84 -24.82
N LEU A 10 16.55 -44.45 -23.65
CA LEU A 10 16.18 -43.71 -22.44
C LEU A 10 17.29 -42.81 -21.87
N PRO A 11 18.58 -43.23 -21.79
CA PRO A 11 19.64 -42.38 -21.24
C PRO A 11 19.96 -41.18 -22.13
N SER A 12 19.93 -41.39 -23.46
CA SER A 12 20.18 -40.36 -24.46
C SER A 12 19.09 -39.29 -24.47
N MET A 13 17.82 -39.72 -24.35
CA MET A 13 16.69 -38.79 -24.29
C MET A 13 16.74 -37.99 -22.99
N LEU A 14 17.08 -38.62 -21.86
CA LEU A 14 17.18 -37.98 -20.56
C LEU A 14 18.33 -36.95 -20.49
N ILE A 15 19.50 -37.27 -21.05
CA ILE A 15 20.63 -36.32 -21.12
C ILE A 15 20.24 -35.14 -22.01
N ARG A 16 19.53 -35.36 -23.13
CA ARG A 16 19.03 -34.28 -23.98
C ARG A 16 17.96 -33.44 -23.28
N THR A 17 17.08 -34.03 -22.49
CA THR A 17 16.07 -33.30 -21.71
C THR A 17 16.70 -32.50 -20.57
N VAL A 18 17.71 -33.04 -19.88
CA VAL A 18 18.44 -32.33 -18.82
C VAL A 18 19.29 -31.21 -19.43
N VAL A 19 19.98 -31.45 -20.54
CA VAL A 19 20.73 -30.40 -21.26
C VAL A 19 19.78 -29.34 -21.83
N ALA A 20 18.61 -29.71 -22.36
CA ALA A 20 17.60 -28.77 -22.81
C ALA A 20 16.97 -27.99 -21.65
N LEU A 21 16.76 -28.61 -20.49
CA LEU A 21 16.31 -27.92 -19.28
C LEU A 21 17.38 -26.97 -18.78
N VAL A 22 18.64 -27.39 -18.67
CA VAL A 22 19.76 -26.52 -18.27
C VAL A 22 19.95 -25.38 -19.27
N LEU A 23 19.92 -25.64 -20.57
CA LEU A 23 19.99 -24.60 -21.60
C LEU A 23 18.77 -23.68 -21.54
N SER A 24 17.55 -24.20 -21.35
CA SER A 24 16.36 -23.37 -21.16
C SER A 24 16.43 -22.56 -19.87
N HIS A 25 17.06 -23.05 -18.81
CA HIS A 25 17.27 -22.31 -17.57
C HIS A 25 18.41 -21.31 -17.70
N VAL A 26 19.43 -21.58 -18.51
CA VAL A 26 20.48 -20.61 -18.88
C VAL A 26 19.91 -19.54 -19.81
N PHE A 27 19.00 -19.89 -20.72
CA PHE A 27 18.27 -18.96 -21.57
C PHE A 27 17.22 -18.17 -20.79
N ILE A 28 16.50 -18.78 -19.84
CA ILE A 28 15.61 -18.09 -18.90
C ILE A 28 16.43 -17.26 -17.93
N TYR A 29 17.62 -17.69 -17.52
CA TYR A 29 18.53 -16.89 -16.70
C TYR A 29 19.13 -15.74 -17.50
N GLN A 30 19.52 -15.95 -18.76
CA GLN A 30 19.93 -14.87 -19.67
C GLN A 30 18.76 -13.96 -20.00
N GLU A 31 17.55 -14.47 -20.22
CA GLU A 31 16.34 -13.67 -20.42
C GLU A 31 15.95 -12.95 -19.13
N VAL A 32 16.11 -13.54 -17.93
CA VAL A 32 15.84 -12.92 -16.62
C VAL A 32 16.95 -11.96 -16.21
N GLN A 33 18.17 -12.10 -16.74
CA GLN A 33 19.26 -11.13 -16.65
C GLN A 33 19.14 -10.06 -17.75
N LEU A 34 18.49 -10.34 -18.88
CA LEU A 34 18.06 -9.34 -19.87
C LEU A 34 16.76 -8.63 -19.44
N LEU A 35 15.94 -9.29 -18.61
CA LEU A 35 14.77 -8.79 -17.88
C LEU A 35 15.15 -8.38 -16.44
N GLU A 36 16.43 -8.38 -16.07
CA GLU A 36 16.89 -7.44 -15.06
C GLU A 36 16.58 -6.11 -15.70
N ALA A 37 15.48 -5.55 -15.21
CA ALA A 37 14.86 -4.37 -15.72
C ALA A 37 15.92 -3.34 -16.05
N GLN A 38 15.74 -2.60 -17.13
CA GLN A 38 16.21 -1.23 -17.17
C GLN A 38 15.90 -0.64 -15.79
N SER A 39 16.93 -0.47 -14.96
CA SER A 39 16.76 -0.15 -13.54
C SER A 39 15.93 1.11 -13.47
N TRP A 40 14.85 1.11 -12.68
CA TRP A 40 13.96 2.26 -12.60
C TRP A 40 14.79 3.52 -12.33
N VAL A 41 14.66 4.53 -13.19
CA VAL A 41 15.59 5.66 -13.18
C VAL A 41 15.34 6.49 -11.92
N GLN A 42 16.33 6.49 -11.04
CA GLN A 42 16.44 7.39 -9.90
C GLN A 42 17.53 8.41 -10.25
N GLY A 43 17.12 9.47 -10.94
CA GLY A 43 17.99 10.51 -11.48
C GLY A 43 18.21 11.68 -10.52
N GLY A 44 19.36 12.34 -10.62
CA GLY A 44 19.60 13.60 -9.92
C GLY A 44 20.54 14.52 -10.68
N TYR A 45 20.13 15.78 -10.84
CA TYR A 45 21.00 16.81 -11.41
C TYR A 45 21.92 17.42 -10.35
N TRP A 46 23.16 17.62 -10.72
CA TRP A 46 24.14 18.40 -9.96
C TRP A 46 24.67 19.52 -10.84
N PHE A 47 24.35 20.77 -10.48
CA PHE A 47 24.88 21.94 -11.15
C PHE A 47 26.29 22.28 -10.64
N TYR A 48 27.26 22.44 -11.55
CA TYR A 48 28.66 22.73 -11.20
C TYR A 48 28.86 24.05 -10.44
N GLY A 49 27.92 24.98 -10.58
CA GLY A 49 27.90 26.27 -9.88
C GLY A 49 27.20 26.23 -8.52
N SER A 50 26.65 25.10 -8.09
CA SER A 50 25.92 24.98 -6.81
C SER A 50 26.79 25.17 -5.56
N GLY A 51 28.12 25.10 -5.69
CA GLY A 51 29.05 25.11 -4.55
C GLY A 51 29.04 23.83 -3.70
N PHE A 52 28.23 22.84 -4.06
CA PHE A 52 28.12 21.57 -3.34
C PHE A 52 29.17 20.56 -3.83
N PRO A 53 30.02 20.00 -2.96
CA PRO A 53 31.05 19.05 -3.38
C PRO A 53 30.46 17.75 -3.95
N VAL A 54 30.94 17.33 -5.13
CA VAL A 54 30.55 16.04 -5.74
C VAL A 54 30.83 14.86 -4.81
N SER A 55 31.92 14.96 -4.03
CA SER A 55 32.31 13.97 -3.02
C SER A 55 31.27 13.78 -1.92
N ASP A 56 30.33 14.70 -1.75
CA ASP A 56 29.38 14.66 -0.64
C ASP A 56 28.04 14.04 -1.06
N ILE A 57 27.82 13.86 -2.36
CA ILE A 57 26.62 13.22 -2.90
C ILE A 57 26.45 11.81 -2.31
N ASN A 58 25.25 11.53 -1.81
CA ASN A 58 24.83 10.19 -1.37
C ASN A 58 24.43 9.35 -2.59
N THR A 59 25.42 8.69 -3.20
CA THR A 59 25.25 7.90 -4.43
C THR A 59 24.41 6.63 -4.26
N ALA A 60 24.04 6.25 -3.03
CA ALA A 60 23.15 5.12 -2.79
C ALA A 60 21.68 5.42 -3.16
N LEU A 61 21.31 6.70 -3.24
CA LEU A 61 19.93 7.15 -3.52
C LEU A 61 19.63 7.31 -5.01
N TYR A 62 20.63 7.10 -5.88
CA TYR A 62 20.54 7.37 -7.31
C TYR A 62 21.09 6.21 -8.14
N THR A 63 20.53 6.05 -9.33
CA THR A 63 21.05 5.17 -10.39
C THR A 63 21.77 5.98 -11.46
N HIS A 64 21.31 7.22 -11.68
CA HIS A 64 21.82 8.14 -12.69
C HIS A 64 22.09 9.51 -12.07
N LEU A 65 23.30 10.05 -12.26
CA LEU A 65 23.65 11.40 -11.83
C LEU A 65 24.08 12.23 -13.04
N ILE A 66 23.50 13.42 -13.17
CA ILE A 66 23.64 14.26 -14.34
C ILE A 66 24.43 15.51 -13.96
N CYS A 67 25.60 15.69 -14.56
CA CYS A 67 26.44 16.87 -14.39
C CYS A 67 25.94 17.97 -15.33
N ALA A 68 25.46 19.08 -14.76
CA ALA A 68 24.86 20.20 -15.49
C ALA A 68 25.69 21.47 -15.29
N PHE A 69 25.93 22.33 -16.28
CA PHE A 69 25.73 22.16 -17.73
C PHE A 69 27.03 22.47 -18.46
N ALA A 70 27.32 21.73 -19.54
CA ALA A 70 28.28 22.17 -20.53
C ALA A 70 27.64 23.14 -21.52
N ASP A 71 28.41 24.10 -22.01
CA ASP A 71 27.97 25.09 -23.00
C ASP A 71 28.26 24.64 -24.43
N VAL A 72 27.75 25.41 -25.39
CA VAL A 72 28.09 25.28 -26.81
C VAL A 72 28.82 26.54 -27.26
N ASN A 73 30.00 26.38 -27.87
CA ASN A 73 30.77 27.51 -28.39
C ASN A 73 30.02 28.18 -29.56
N SER A 74 29.89 29.50 -29.52
CA SER A 74 29.12 30.27 -30.51
C SER A 74 29.70 30.28 -31.93
N SER A 75 30.97 29.94 -32.09
CA SER A 75 31.67 29.97 -33.39
C SER A 75 31.90 28.57 -33.96
N SER A 76 32.40 27.64 -33.14
CA SER A 76 32.70 26.27 -33.59
C SER A 76 31.50 25.33 -33.47
N TYR A 77 30.52 25.68 -32.65
CA TYR A 77 29.41 24.81 -32.22
C TYR A 77 29.88 23.50 -31.55
N GLU A 78 31.12 23.48 -31.08
CA GLU A 78 31.62 22.40 -30.23
C GLU A 78 31.22 22.59 -28.77
N LEU A 79 31.21 21.51 -28.01
CA LEU A 79 31.00 21.56 -26.57
C LEU A 79 32.11 22.38 -25.90
N SER A 80 31.70 23.29 -25.01
CA SER A 80 32.57 24.24 -24.33
C SER A 80 32.40 24.09 -22.82
N ILE A 81 33.50 23.85 -22.11
CA ILE A 81 33.55 23.85 -20.66
C ILE A 81 34.63 24.86 -20.26
N PRO A 82 34.31 25.89 -19.45
CA PRO A 82 35.31 26.86 -19.00
C PRO A 82 36.48 26.16 -18.30
N SER A 83 37.72 26.56 -18.60
CA SER A 83 38.92 25.94 -17.99
C SER A 83 38.94 26.06 -16.47
N THR A 84 38.28 27.08 -15.91
CA THR A 84 38.11 27.28 -14.46
C THR A 84 37.23 26.21 -13.82
N ASP A 85 36.31 25.61 -14.58
CA ASP A 85 35.36 24.61 -14.09
C ASP A 85 35.67 23.20 -14.62
N GLU A 86 36.61 23.06 -15.57
CA GLU A 86 36.98 21.78 -16.20
C GLU A 86 37.27 20.66 -15.19
N GLN A 87 37.91 20.99 -14.06
CA GLN A 87 38.19 20.01 -13.01
C GLN A 87 36.90 19.41 -12.43
N LYS A 88 35.84 20.19 -12.28
CA LYS A 88 34.54 19.74 -11.75
C LYS A 88 33.88 18.72 -12.68
N PHE A 89 33.98 18.95 -13.99
CA PHE A 89 33.43 18.03 -15.00
C PHE A 89 34.28 16.76 -15.15
N SER A 90 35.60 16.93 -15.29
CA SER A 90 36.53 15.82 -15.53
C SER A 90 36.64 14.85 -14.36
N SER A 91 36.47 15.32 -13.13
CA SER A 91 36.51 14.48 -11.93
C SER A 91 35.13 13.97 -11.47
N PHE A 92 34.03 14.43 -12.08
CA PHE A 92 32.68 14.11 -11.64
C PHE A 92 32.44 12.59 -11.59
N THR A 93 32.65 11.91 -12.72
CA THR A 93 32.39 10.48 -12.82
C THR A 93 33.31 9.65 -11.94
N SER A 94 34.61 9.95 -11.94
CA SER A 94 35.57 9.20 -11.13
C SER A 94 35.28 9.34 -9.63
N THR A 95 34.92 10.55 -9.18
CA THR A 95 34.57 10.82 -7.78
C THR A 95 33.34 10.02 -7.33
N LEU A 96 32.27 10.00 -8.14
CA LEU A 96 31.04 9.26 -7.80
C LEU A 96 31.26 7.75 -7.82
N LYS A 97 32.03 7.24 -8.79
CA LYS A 97 32.32 5.81 -8.92
C LYS A 97 33.21 5.26 -7.80
N LEU A 98 33.97 6.10 -7.10
CA LEU A 98 34.67 5.68 -5.87
C LEU A 98 33.70 5.23 -4.78
N LYS A 99 32.52 5.86 -4.68
CA LYS A 99 31.48 5.51 -3.71
C LYS A 99 30.52 4.44 -4.22
N ASN A 100 30.10 4.56 -5.47
CA ASN A 100 29.16 3.63 -6.09
C ASN A 100 29.63 3.28 -7.52
N PRO A 101 30.35 2.17 -7.72
CA PRO A 101 30.85 1.77 -9.04
C PRO A 101 29.75 1.52 -10.09
N SER A 102 28.52 1.28 -9.65
CA SER A 102 27.36 0.99 -10.52
C SER A 102 26.65 2.24 -11.04
N ILE A 103 26.96 3.43 -10.53
CA ILE A 103 26.31 4.67 -10.93
C ILE A 103 26.59 4.99 -12.41
N SER A 104 25.55 5.38 -13.14
CA SER A 104 25.68 5.93 -14.49
C SER A 104 25.73 7.45 -14.43
N THR A 105 26.69 8.06 -15.11
CA THR A 105 26.81 9.52 -15.18
C THR A 105 26.50 10.04 -16.57
N LEU A 106 25.75 11.14 -16.63
CA LEU A 106 25.45 11.86 -17.87
C LEU A 106 26.00 13.28 -17.80
N LEU A 107 26.38 13.82 -18.95
CA LEU A 107 26.72 15.24 -19.10
C LEU A 107 25.53 15.97 -19.74
N SER A 108 24.94 16.91 -19.02
CA SER A 108 23.88 17.77 -19.54
C SER A 108 24.44 19.02 -20.20
N ILE A 109 23.78 19.45 -21.27
CA ILE A 109 24.24 20.49 -22.19
C ILE A 109 23.17 21.58 -22.29
N ALA A 110 23.61 22.84 -22.38
CA ALA A 110 22.78 24.04 -22.46
C ALA A 110 22.16 24.45 -21.11
N GLY A 111 20.98 23.94 -20.76
CA GLY A 111 20.23 24.39 -19.58
C GLY A 111 19.37 25.64 -19.84
N GLY A 112 18.64 26.10 -18.82
CA GLY A 112 17.66 27.20 -18.95
C GLY A 112 18.27 28.55 -19.36
N SER A 113 19.53 28.80 -19.03
CA SER A 113 20.24 30.05 -19.34
C SER A 113 21.01 30.01 -20.67
N ALA A 114 20.86 28.94 -21.45
CA ALA A 114 21.60 28.80 -22.70
C ALA A 114 21.22 29.87 -23.73
N ASN A 115 22.21 30.35 -24.48
CA ASN A 115 21.98 31.34 -25.52
C ASN A 115 21.14 30.76 -26.65
N TYR A 116 19.90 31.25 -26.78
CA TYR A 116 18.94 30.80 -27.79
C TYR A 116 19.53 30.80 -29.20
N SER A 117 20.17 31.90 -29.62
CA SER A 117 20.71 32.04 -30.97
C SER A 117 21.79 31.00 -31.25
N VAL A 118 22.69 30.75 -30.29
CA VAL A 118 23.75 29.75 -30.44
C VAL A 118 23.16 28.35 -30.64
N MET A 119 22.15 27.98 -29.84
CA MET A 119 21.51 26.68 -29.93
C MET A 119 20.72 26.52 -31.24
N SER A 120 19.96 27.53 -31.64
CA SER A 120 19.20 27.54 -32.90
C SER A 120 20.14 27.43 -34.11
N PHE A 121 21.24 28.18 -34.14
CA PHE A 121 22.25 28.05 -35.20
C PHE A 121 22.95 26.69 -35.19
N MET A 122 23.26 26.14 -34.01
CA MET A 122 23.88 24.82 -33.88
C MET A 122 23.03 23.74 -34.56
N VAL A 123 21.71 23.73 -34.35
CA VAL A 123 20.83 22.72 -34.96
C VAL A 123 20.52 22.99 -36.44
N SER A 124 20.63 24.25 -36.90
CA SER A 124 20.16 24.69 -38.23
C SER A 124 20.89 24.05 -39.42
N SER A 125 22.17 23.66 -39.27
CA SER A 125 23.00 23.16 -40.38
C SER A 125 23.66 21.82 -40.06
N ALA A 126 23.81 20.97 -41.08
CA ALA A 126 24.44 19.66 -40.91
C ALA A 126 25.91 19.75 -40.44
N SER A 127 26.65 20.78 -40.88
CA SER A 127 28.02 21.00 -40.42
C SER A 127 28.09 21.37 -38.94
N SER A 128 27.20 22.26 -38.47
CA SER A 128 27.16 22.66 -37.07
C SER A 128 26.72 21.51 -36.16
N ARG A 129 25.68 20.77 -36.55
CA ARG A 129 25.25 19.55 -35.84
C ARG A 129 26.36 18.52 -35.75
N LYS A 130 27.10 18.29 -36.85
CA LYS A 130 28.24 17.38 -36.87
C LYS A 130 29.34 17.80 -35.87
N SER A 131 29.71 19.08 -35.84
CA SER A 131 30.69 19.60 -34.87
C SER A 131 30.23 19.38 -33.42
N PHE A 132 28.97 19.69 -33.13
CA PHE A 132 28.35 19.46 -31.82
C PHE A 132 28.35 17.98 -31.43
N ILE A 133 27.87 17.10 -32.32
CA ILE A 133 27.79 15.66 -32.09
C ILE A 133 29.18 15.08 -31.82
N GLN A 134 30.16 15.40 -32.65
CA GLN A 134 31.51 14.85 -32.52
C GLN A 134 32.20 15.33 -31.24
N SER A 135 32.08 16.63 -30.92
CA SER A 135 32.68 17.18 -29.70
C SER A 135 32.00 16.68 -28.43
N SER A 136 30.66 16.57 -28.41
CA SER A 136 29.92 16.06 -27.23
C SER A 136 30.27 14.60 -26.91
N ILE A 137 30.33 13.73 -27.92
CA ILE A 137 30.78 12.33 -27.75
C ILE A 137 32.22 12.29 -27.26
N ARG A 138 33.12 13.08 -27.87
CA ARG A 138 34.54 13.16 -27.48
C ARG A 138 34.69 13.58 -26.02
N VAL A 139 33.98 14.62 -25.58
CA VAL A 139 34.05 15.12 -24.20
C VAL A 139 33.42 14.13 -23.21
N ALA A 140 32.29 13.52 -23.55
CA ALA A 140 31.68 12.49 -22.71
C ALA A 140 32.67 11.35 -22.44
N ARG A 141 33.35 10.86 -23.48
CA ARG A 141 34.38 9.81 -23.32
C ARG A 141 35.60 10.30 -22.56
N LEU A 142 36.09 11.49 -22.85
CA LEU A 142 37.26 12.09 -22.18
C LEU A 142 37.07 12.17 -20.67
N TYR A 143 35.88 12.55 -20.21
CA TYR A 143 35.55 12.69 -18.78
C TYR A 143 34.79 11.48 -18.21
N GLY A 144 34.73 10.39 -18.98
CA GLY A 144 34.20 9.11 -18.54
C GLY A 144 32.69 9.05 -18.34
N PHE A 145 31.90 9.99 -18.87
CA PHE A 145 30.45 9.94 -18.84
C PHE A 145 29.89 8.75 -19.64
N GLN A 146 28.82 8.15 -19.14
CA GLN A 146 28.07 7.07 -19.82
C GLN A 146 26.97 7.58 -20.74
N GLY A 147 26.64 8.87 -20.68
CA GLY A 147 25.65 9.46 -21.57
C GLY A 147 25.69 10.97 -21.64
N LEU A 148 24.80 11.48 -22.48
CA LEU A 148 24.64 12.88 -22.84
C LEU A 148 23.16 13.26 -22.71
N ASP A 149 22.91 14.45 -22.17
CA ASP A 149 21.58 15.00 -21.96
C ASP A 149 21.47 16.38 -22.64
N LEU A 150 20.51 16.58 -23.54
CA LEU A 150 20.27 17.89 -24.15
C LEU A 150 19.18 18.64 -23.39
N SER A 151 19.52 19.74 -22.72
CA SER A 151 18.58 20.56 -21.97
C SER A 151 18.31 21.90 -22.66
N TRP A 152 17.73 21.87 -23.86
CA TRP A 152 17.38 23.08 -24.62
C TRP A 152 15.86 23.30 -24.66
N THR A 153 15.32 23.90 -23.60
CA THR A 153 13.87 24.10 -23.41
C THR A 153 13.34 25.38 -24.05
N SER A 154 14.22 26.32 -24.42
CA SER A 154 13.86 27.61 -25.02
C SER A 154 13.61 27.56 -26.54
N ALA A 155 13.77 26.39 -27.18
CA ALA A 155 13.39 26.20 -28.58
C ALA A 155 11.90 26.52 -28.78
N ASN A 156 11.59 27.47 -29.67
CA ASN A 156 10.23 28.01 -29.78
C ASN A 156 9.75 28.19 -31.23
N SER A 157 10.52 27.74 -32.23
CA SER A 157 10.10 27.78 -33.63
C SER A 157 9.91 26.38 -34.21
N SER A 158 9.01 26.25 -35.18
CA SER A 158 8.84 25.00 -35.94
C SER A 158 10.13 24.59 -36.67
N SER A 159 10.99 25.55 -37.03
CA SER A 159 12.31 25.26 -37.63
C SER A 159 13.23 24.61 -36.61
N ASP A 160 13.31 25.14 -35.39
CA ASP A 160 14.13 24.59 -34.31
C ASP A 160 13.69 23.17 -33.96
N MET A 161 12.38 22.91 -33.84
CA MET A 161 11.87 21.58 -33.53
C MET A 161 12.18 20.54 -34.61
N ASN A 162 12.02 20.90 -35.89
CA ASN A 162 12.40 20.04 -37.00
C ASN A 162 13.91 19.76 -37.02
N ASN A 163 14.73 20.79 -36.77
CA ASN A 163 16.18 20.67 -36.75
C ASN A 163 16.68 19.90 -35.51
N MET A 164 16.01 20.02 -34.37
CA MET A 164 16.25 19.22 -33.17
C MET A 164 15.95 17.74 -33.44
N GLY A 165 14.87 17.44 -34.18
CA GLY A 165 14.56 16.08 -34.61
C GLY A 165 15.69 15.46 -35.46
N ARG A 166 16.24 16.23 -36.41
CA ARG A 166 17.40 15.81 -37.22
C ARG A 166 18.67 15.65 -36.38
N LEU A 167 18.88 16.54 -35.40
CA LEU A 167 19.99 16.41 -34.46
C LEU A 167 19.91 15.07 -33.73
N PHE A 168 18.76 14.68 -33.19
CA PHE A 168 18.62 13.41 -32.46
C PHE A 168 18.87 12.19 -33.34
N GLU A 169 18.43 12.21 -34.61
CA GLU A 169 18.72 11.16 -35.59
C GLU A 169 20.23 11.01 -35.81
N GLU A 170 20.90 12.10 -36.20
CA GLU A 170 22.34 12.12 -36.45
C GLU A 170 23.16 11.79 -35.20
N TRP A 171 22.69 12.22 -34.01
CA TRP A 171 23.37 11.98 -32.74
C TRP A 171 23.30 10.50 -32.34
N ARG A 172 22.14 9.85 -32.53
CA ARG A 172 21.99 8.41 -32.30
C ARG A 172 22.84 7.60 -33.26
N GLU A 173 22.87 7.95 -34.54
CA GLU A 173 23.73 7.28 -35.52
C GLU A 173 25.21 7.39 -35.16
N ALA A 174 25.66 8.58 -34.77
CA ALA A 174 27.04 8.79 -34.35
C ALA A 174 27.41 8.02 -33.06
N ALA A 175 26.51 7.99 -32.06
CA ALA A 175 26.72 7.22 -30.83
C ALA A 175 26.83 5.71 -31.10
N LYS A 176 25.97 5.16 -31.98
CA LYS A 176 26.04 3.76 -32.42
C LYS A 176 27.33 3.46 -33.17
N SER A 177 27.73 4.36 -34.06
CA SER A 177 28.96 4.23 -34.85
C SER A 177 30.20 4.25 -33.96
N GLU A 178 30.27 5.16 -32.97
CA GLU A 178 31.39 5.20 -32.01
C GLU A 178 31.46 3.93 -31.16
N ALA A 179 30.32 3.41 -30.68
CA ALA A 179 30.28 2.16 -29.91
C ALA A 179 30.72 0.95 -30.75
N THR A 180 30.30 0.87 -32.01
CA THR A 180 30.68 -0.23 -32.91
C THR A 180 32.18 -0.22 -33.22
N ASN A 181 32.79 0.97 -33.24
CA ASN A 181 34.21 1.17 -33.55
C ASN A 181 35.11 1.22 -32.30
N SER A 182 34.56 0.97 -31.11
CA SER A 182 35.29 0.97 -29.84
C SER A 182 34.92 -0.25 -28.98
N THR A 183 35.56 -0.38 -27.80
CA THR A 183 35.13 -1.36 -26.78
C THR A 183 34.11 -0.77 -25.80
N ASN A 184 33.64 0.46 -26.03
CA ASN A 184 32.71 1.16 -25.15
C ASN A 184 31.26 0.77 -25.46
N LEU A 185 30.41 0.79 -24.43
CA LEU A 185 28.95 0.71 -24.62
C LEU A 185 28.42 1.98 -25.29
N GLU A 186 27.36 1.86 -26.08
CA GLU A 186 26.65 2.99 -26.68
C GLU A 186 26.25 4.03 -25.62
N LEU A 187 26.49 5.31 -25.92
CA LEU A 187 26.12 6.40 -25.00
C LEU A 187 24.60 6.44 -24.81
N ILE A 188 24.19 6.64 -23.56
CA ILE A 188 22.81 6.97 -23.21
C ILE A 188 22.55 8.40 -23.73
N LEU A 189 21.49 8.59 -24.51
CA LEU A 189 21.08 9.91 -25.01
C LEU A 189 19.71 10.28 -24.43
N THR A 190 19.65 11.42 -23.75
CA THR A 190 18.43 11.95 -23.13
C THR A 190 18.21 13.42 -23.50
N ALA A 191 17.04 13.94 -23.18
CA ALA A 191 16.77 15.36 -23.27
C ALA A 191 15.82 15.81 -22.15
N ALA A 192 16.04 17.03 -21.65
CA ALA A 192 15.08 17.71 -20.80
C ALA A 192 14.04 18.45 -21.66
N VAL A 193 12.76 18.22 -21.39
CA VAL A 193 11.64 18.72 -22.19
C VAL A 193 10.60 19.39 -21.30
N PRO A 194 9.83 20.38 -21.80
CA PRO A 194 8.74 20.96 -21.04
C PRO A 194 7.66 19.93 -20.66
N TYR A 195 6.82 20.28 -19.69
CA TYR A 195 5.79 19.39 -19.17
C TYR A 195 4.83 18.83 -20.23
N GLN A 196 4.63 19.55 -21.34
CA GLN A 196 3.85 19.13 -22.50
C GLN A 196 4.62 19.31 -23.81
N PRO A 197 4.33 18.50 -24.86
CA PRO A 197 5.06 18.53 -26.13
C PRO A 197 4.74 19.73 -27.01
N ASP A 198 3.55 20.33 -26.85
CA ASP A 198 3.04 21.38 -27.72
C ASP A 198 3.15 22.74 -27.02
N SER A 199 3.54 23.75 -27.79
CA SER A 199 3.45 25.17 -27.43
C SER A 199 2.70 25.93 -28.51
N ASP A 200 2.30 27.18 -28.25
CA ASP A 200 1.59 28.01 -29.21
C ASP A 200 2.35 28.22 -30.54
N PHE A 201 3.67 28.04 -30.53
CA PHE A 201 4.56 28.35 -31.65
C PHE A 201 5.19 27.11 -32.31
N ALA A 202 5.30 26.00 -31.59
CA ALA A 202 6.02 24.81 -32.04
C ALA A 202 5.66 23.56 -31.22
N SER A 203 5.82 22.39 -31.84
CA SER A 203 5.67 21.08 -31.19
C SER A 203 7.00 20.34 -31.20
N TYR A 204 7.37 19.72 -30.08
CA TYR A 204 8.58 18.90 -29.99
C TYR A 204 8.55 17.74 -31.01
N PRO A 205 9.72 17.29 -31.52
CA PRO A 205 9.80 16.24 -32.53
C PRO A 205 9.56 14.84 -31.92
N VAL A 206 8.30 14.56 -31.56
CA VAL A 206 7.88 13.36 -30.80
C VAL A 206 8.38 12.07 -31.44
N GLU A 207 8.26 11.93 -32.76
CA GLU A 207 8.68 10.71 -33.45
C GLU A 207 10.20 10.50 -33.38
N SER A 208 10.98 11.57 -33.59
CA SER A 208 12.44 11.49 -33.46
C SER A 208 12.85 11.20 -32.01
N ILE A 209 12.21 11.82 -31.01
CA ILE A 209 12.42 11.50 -29.59
C ILE A 209 12.16 10.02 -29.32
N ARG A 210 11.02 9.50 -29.80
CA ARG A 210 10.59 8.11 -29.62
C ARG A 210 11.60 7.12 -30.20
N ILE A 211 12.19 7.42 -31.36
CA ILE A 211 13.15 6.53 -32.04
C ILE A 211 14.55 6.68 -31.45
N ASN A 212 15.01 7.91 -31.23
CA ASN A 212 16.42 8.22 -31.09
C ASN A 212 16.89 8.44 -29.64
N LEU A 213 16.02 8.79 -28.69
CA LEU A 213 16.42 8.99 -27.30
C LEU A 213 16.14 7.75 -26.45
N ASN A 214 16.98 7.51 -25.45
CA ASN A 214 16.74 6.47 -24.45
C ASN A 214 15.50 6.82 -23.62
N TRP A 215 15.41 8.07 -23.15
CA TRP A 215 14.24 8.65 -22.48
C TRP A 215 14.33 10.19 -22.49
N ILE A 216 13.27 10.85 -22.02
CA ILE A 216 13.21 12.30 -21.80
C ILE A 216 12.88 12.61 -20.33
N HIS A 217 13.44 13.71 -19.84
CA HIS A 217 13.20 14.26 -18.50
C HIS A 217 12.09 15.32 -18.62
N VAL A 218 10.88 14.98 -18.20
CA VAL A 218 9.71 15.87 -18.29
C VAL A 218 9.74 16.85 -17.13
N LEU A 219 10.04 18.12 -17.42
CA LEU A 219 10.13 19.21 -16.45
C LEU A 219 8.72 19.63 -16.02
N ALA A 220 8.23 19.01 -14.94
CA ALA A 220 6.87 19.14 -14.44
C ALA A 220 6.79 20.12 -13.25
N TYR A 221 7.33 21.32 -13.45
CA TYR A 221 7.42 22.38 -12.46
C TYR A 221 7.59 23.74 -13.18
N ASP A 222 7.69 24.81 -12.40
CA ASP A 222 7.72 26.22 -12.85
C ASP A 222 6.47 26.65 -13.63
N TYR A 223 5.33 26.03 -13.32
CA TYR A 223 4.03 26.37 -13.91
C TYR A 223 3.62 27.81 -13.65
N TYR A 224 3.99 28.32 -12.47
CA TYR A 224 3.72 29.67 -12.02
C TYR A 224 4.90 30.15 -11.20
N MET A 225 5.41 31.35 -11.49
CA MET A 225 6.51 31.98 -10.74
C MET A 225 6.14 33.42 -10.37
N PRO A 226 6.66 33.94 -9.25
CA PRO A 226 6.28 35.26 -8.73
C PRO A 226 6.73 36.44 -9.59
N GLU A 227 7.68 36.23 -10.50
CA GLU A 227 8.14 37.26 -11.45
C GLU A 227 7.03 37.68 -12.44
N TRP A 228 6.06 36.81 -12.71
CA TRP A 228 5.01 37.05 -13.72
C TRP A 228 3.60 36.68 -13.26
N ALA A 229 3.44 35.83 -12.24
CA ALA A 229 2.16 35.51 -11.62
C ALA A 229 1.88 36.42 -10.42
N ASN A 230 0.88 37.30 -10.54
CA ASN A 230 0.42 38.20 -9.47
C ASN A 230 -0.54 37.51 -8.46
N PHE A 231 -0.43 36.20 -8.33
CA PHE A 231 -1.17 35.36 -7.38
C PHE A 231 -0.29 34.19 -6.95
N THR A 232 -0.51 33.69 -5.73
CA THR A 232 0.17 32.49 -5.22
C THR A 232 -0.29 31.27 -5.99
N ALA A 233 0.59 30.31 -6.27
CA ALA A 233 0.23 29.17 -7.09
C ALA A 233 1.07 27.93 -6.80
N ALA A 234 0.51 26.77 -7.14
CA ALA A 234 1.18 25.49 -7.08
C ALA A 234 2.14 25.34 -8.27
N HIS A 235 3.38 25.81 -8.12
CA HIS A 235 4.38 25.84 -9.21
C HIS A 235 4.72 24.46 -9.80
N ALA A 236 4.43 23.38 -9.07
CA ALA A 236 4.67 22.00 -9.48
C ALA A 236 3.45 21.09 -9.28
N ALA A 237 2.24 21.62 -9.45
CA ALA A 237 0.99 20.87 -9.23
C ALA A 237 0.98 19.49 -9.93
N LEU A 238 0.69 18.42 -9.18
CA LEU A 238 0.45 17.10 -9.78
C LEU A 238 -0.86 17.09 -10.56
N TYR A 239 -1.89 17.68 -9.97
CA TYR A 239 -3.23 17.83 -10.53
C TYR A 239 -3.67 19.29 -10.43
N ASP A 240 -4.47 19.74 -11.39
CA ASP A 240 -5.21 21.00 -11.28
C ASP A 240 -6.59 20.77 -11.92
N PRO A 241 -7.70 20.79 -11.14
CA PRO A 241 -9.03 20.57 -11.69
C PRO A 241 -9.54 21.76 -12.53
N SER A 242 -8.86 22.91 -12.45
CA SER A 242 -9.27 24.17 -13.08
C SER A 242 -8.45 24.56 -14.31
N SER A 243 -7.35 23.84 -14.58
CA SER A 243 -6.39 24.17 -15.63
C SER A 243 -5.69 22.92 -16.16
N ASP A 244 -5.28 22.96 -17.44
CA ASP A 244 -4.43 21.94 -18.05
C ASP A 244 -2.93 22.11 -17.69
N ILE A 245 -2.59 23.16 -16.92
CA ILE A 245 -1.23 23.44 -16.44
C ILE A 245 -0.96 22.59 -15.18
N ASN A 246 -0.75 21.29 -15.37
CA ASN A 246 -0.38 20.36 -14.31
C ASN A 246 0.38 19.14 -14.85
N THR A 247 1.00 18.40 -13.93
CA THR A 247 1.85 17.24 -14.25
C THR A 247 1.06 16.11 -14.92
N ASP A 248 -0.12 15.74 -14.41
CA ASP A 248 -0.90 14.63 -14.97
C ASP A 248 -1.35 14.91 -16.41
N PHE A 249 -1.82 16.12 -16.69
CA PHE A 249 -2.14 16.55 -18.04
C PHE A 249 -0.93 16.44 -18.97
N GLY A 250 0.21 17.02 -18.58
CA GLY A 250 1.44 16.99 -19.36
C GLY A 250 1.93 15.58 -19.69
N ILE A 251 1.97 14.70 -18.69
CA ILE A 251 2.34 13.28 -18.87
C ILE A 251 1.37 12.57 -19.80
N ARG A 252 0.05 12.76 -19.63
CA ARG A 252 -0.94 12.18 -20.55
C ARG A 252 -0.77 12.71 -21.97
N LYS A 253 -0.45 14.00 -22.13
CA LYS A 253 -0.24 14.64 -23.43
C LYS A 253 0.95 14.01 -24.16
N TRP A 254 2.13 13.92 -23.51
CA TRP A 254 3.31 13.25 -24.08
C TRP A 254 3.02 11.81 -24.52
N ILE A 255 2.28 11.04 -23.69
CA ILE A 255 1.89 9.67 -24.02
C ILE A 255 0.94 9.62 -25.22
N SER A 256 -0.09 10.48 -25.22
CA SER A 256 -1.07 10.54 -26.30
C SER A 256 -0.47 10.99 -27.64
N SER A 257 0.59 11.81 -27.59
CA SER A 257 1.33 12.24 -28.78
C SER A 257 2.27 11.16 -29.34
N GLY A 258 2.55 10.08 -28.59
CA GLY A 258 3.23 8.89 -29.09
C GLY A 258 4.52 8.49 -28.34
N VAL A 259 4.97 9.23 -27.33
CA VAL A 259 6.12 8.82 -26.50
C VAL A 259 5.64 7.77 -25.49
N PRO A 260 6.19 6.54 -25.47
CA PRO A 260 5.75 5.54 -24.52
C PRO A 260 6.09 5.97 -23.07
N ALA A 261 5.22 5.62 -22.13
CA ALA A 261 5.44 5.89 -20.70
C ALA A 261 6.82 5.41 -20.19
N SER A 262 7.29 4.27 -20.70
CA SER A 262 8.61 3.70 -20.40
C SER A 262 9.80 4.51 -20.95
N LYS A 263 9.58 5.66 -21.58
CA LYS A 263 10.60 6.64 -22.00
C LYS A 263 10.42 8.00 -21.34
N LEU A 264 9.52 8.13 -20.37
CA LEU A 264 9.30 9.36 -19.62
C LEU A 264 9.91 9.21 -18.23
N VAL A 265 10.72 10.18 -17.83
CA VAL A 265 11.24 10.34 -16.47
C VAL A 265 10.65 11.62 -15.90
N LEU A 266 9.92 11.51 -14.78
CA LEU A 266 9.26 12.66 -14.15
C LEU A 266 10.28 13.49 -13.37
N SER A 267 10.45 14.76 -13.74
CA SER A 267 11.37 15.64 -13.00
C SER A 267 10.67 16.27 -11.78
N LEU A 268 11.32 16.23 -10.62
CA LEU A 268 10.83 16.73 -9.33
C LEU A 268 11.64 17.94 -8.88
N PRO A 269 11.00 19.06 -8.47
CA PRO A 269 11.70 20.24 -7.98
C PRO A 269 12.02 20.09 -6.49
N PHE A 270 13.29 20.23 -6.12
CA PHE A 270 13.73 20.36 -4.73
C PHE A 270 13.87 21.83 -4.33
N TYR A 271 12.99 22.66 -4.84
CA TYR A 271 12.92 24.09 -4.58
C TYR A 271 11.47 24.53 -4.67
N GLY A 272 11.22 25.77 -4.27
CA GLY A 272 9.92 26.40 -4.33
C GLY A 272 10.04 27.88 -4.66
N TYR A 273 8.90 28.56 -4.59
CA TYR A 273 8.82 29.99 -4.84
C TYR A 273 8.07 30.70 -3.72
N ALA A 274 8.55 31.90 -3.39
CA ALA A 274 8.00 32.80 -2.39
C ALA A 274 7.34 34.02 -3.04
N TRP A 275 6.10 34.28 -2.66
CA TRP A 275 5.28 35.42 -3.06
C TRP A 275 5.03 36.35 -1.88
N ASN A 276 4.92 37.64 -2.17
CA ASN A 276 4.40 38.63 -1.22
C ASN A 276 2.88 38.75 -1.37
N LEU A 277 2.12 38.24 -0.41
CA LEU A 277 0.67 38.34 -0.33
C LEU A 277 0.23 39.81 -0.26
N ARG A 278 -0.80 40.14 -1.03
CA ARG A 278 -1.45 41.45 -0.96
C ARG A 278 -2.26 41.60 0.34
N ASN A 279 -2.85 40.51 0.81
CA ASN A 279 -3.59 40.44 2.07
C ASN A 279 -3.17 39.17 2.82
N PRO A 280 -2.42 39.27 3.93
CA PRO A 280 -2.02 38.12 4.75
C PRO A 280 -3.16 37.20 5.23
N LYS A 281 -4.40 37.70 5.30
CA LYS A 281 -5.57 36.90 5.70
C LYS A 281 -6.12 36.02 4.56
N ASP A 282 -5.74 36.30 3.32
CA ASP A 282 -6.03 35.48 2.16
C ASP A 282 -4.71 34.84 1.71
N ASN A 283 -4.53 33.58 2.10
CA ASN A 283 -3.24 32.90 2.03
C ASN A 283 -3.35 31.48 1.42
N ALA A 284 -4.47 31.20 0.75
CA ALA A 284 -4.66 29.97 -0.01
C ALA A 284 -3.84 30.00 -1.32
N VAL A 285 -3.81 28.87 -2.02
CA VAL A 285 -3.40 28.83 -3.43
C VAL A 285 -4.38 29.69 -4.24
N GLY A 286 -3.87 30.59 -5.08
CA GLY A 286 -4.65 31.54 -5.87
C GLY A 286 -4.85 32.90 -5.21
N ALA A 287 -4.32 33.11 -4.00
CA ALA A 287 -4.42 34.39 -3.29
C ALA A 287 -3.66 35.50 -4.02
N ALA A 288 -4.18 36.72 -4.00
CA ALA A 288 -3.56 37.85 -4.69
C ALA A 288 -2.18 38.19 -4.11
N ALA A 289 -1.18 38.37 -4.96
CA ALA A 289 0.20 38.66 -4.61
C ALA A 289 0.73 39.90 -5.36
N THR A 290 1.79 40.51 -4.82
CA THR A 290 2.42 41.71 -5.38
C THR A 290 3.76 41.44 -6.06
N GLY A 291 4.19 40.17 -6.14
CA GLY A 291 5.45 39.76 -6.75
C GLY A 291 6.30 38.87 -5.82
N PRO A 292 7.61 38.72 -6.13
CA PRO A 292 8.53 37.89 -5.36
C PRO A 292 8.69 38.33 -3.91
N ALA A 293 8.94 37.36 -3.04
CA ALA A 293 9.31 37.59 -1.65
C ALA A 293 10.60 36.84 -1.28
N ILE A 294 11.25 37.27 -0.19
CA ILE A 294 12.44 36.65 0.41
C ILE A 294 13.71 36.80 -0.45
N THR A 295 13.71 36.30 -1.69
CA THR A 295 14.79 36.48 -2.67
C THR A 295 14.31 37.38 -3.82
N GLU A 296 15.24 37.83 -4.68
CA GLU A 296 14.92 38.74 -5.80
C GLU A 296 13.95 38.11 -6.80
N GLY A 297 14.14 36.83 -7.14
CA GLY A 297 13.24 36.05 -8.00
C GLY A 297 12.20 35.22 -7.24
N GLY A 298 12.26 35.22 -5.90
CA GLY A 298 11.39 34.43 -5.03
C GLY A 298 11.75 32.94 -4.99
N ASP A 299 12.69 32.47 -5.79
CA ASP A 299 13.18 31.10 -5.76
C ASP A 299 13.89 30.80 -4.43
N MET A 300 13.63 29.60 -3.89
CA MET A 300 14.27 29.12 -2.66
C MET A 300 14.51 27.62 -2.76
N SER A 301 15.73 27.15 -2.45
CA SER A 301 16.00 25.72 -2.33
C SER A 301 15.16 25.10 -1.20
N TYR A 302 14.84 23.81 -1.27
CA TYR A 302 14.08 23.14 -0.21
C TYR A 302 14.78 23.26 1.15
N LYS A 303 16.11 23.14 1.17
CA LYS A 303 16.91 23.42 2.38
C LYS A 303 16.73 24.86 2.89
N ASP A 304 16.81 25.87 2.03
CA ASP A 304 16.60 27.26 2.45
C ASP A 304 15.19 27.51 2.96
N ILE A 305 14.19 26.83 2.39
CA ILE A 305 12.80 26.85 2.87
C ILE A 305 12.73 26.25 4.27
N LYS A 306 13.33 25.09 4.51
CA LYS A 306 13.36 24.45 5.84
C LYS A 306 14.11 25.30 6.87
N ASP A 307 15.26 25.87 6.51
CA ASP A 307 16.01 26.81 7.35
C ASP A 307 15.16 28.05 7.67
N TYR A 308 14.43 28.58 6.70
CA TYR A 308 13.53 29.73 6.89
C TYR A 308 12.37 29.40 7.85
N VAL A 309 11.69 28.26 7.66
CA VAL A 309 10.61 27.80 8.53
C VAL A 309 11.12 27.62 9.97
N GLN A 310 12.28 27.00 10.15
CA GLN A 310 12.87 26.77 11.46
C GLN A 310 13.29 28.08 12.14
N ARG A 311 13.89 29.01 11.40
CA ARG A 311 14.45 30.25 11.96
C ARG A 311 13.39 31.24 12.40
N TYR A 312 12.33 31.41 11.60
CA TYR A 312 11.34 32.46 11.86
C TYR A 312 10.20 31.98 12.76
N GLY A 313 9.83 30.69 12.71
CA GLY A 313 8.77 30.13 13.56
C GLY A 313 7.41 30.85 13.43
N GLY A 314 6.33 30.25 13.94
CA GLY A 314 5.03 30.93 14.05
C GLY A 314 4.25 31.15 12.74
N GLY A 315 4.76 30.72 11.59
CA GLY A 315 3.96 30.51 10.38
C GLY A 315 3.22 29.18 10.40
N THR A 316 2.45 28.91 9.36
CA THR A 316 1.70 27.65 9.19
C THR A 316 2.07 26.99 7.88
N GLU A 317 2.40 25.71 7.93
CA GLU A 317 2.61 24.86 6.77
C GLU A 317 1.32 24.10 6.43
N PHE A 318 0.99 24.03 5.15
CA PHE A 318 -0.22 23.39 4.64
C PHE A 318 0.16 22.38 3.56
N TYR A 319 -0.47 21.21 3.62
CA TYR A 319 -0.52 20.28 2.49
C TYR A 319 -1.83 20.51 1.73
N ASN A 320 -1.72 20.75 0.42
CA ASN A 320 -2.89 20.90 -0.44
C ASN A 320 -3.13 19.61 -1.24
N ALA A 321 -4.17 18.86 -0.88
CA ALA A 321 -4.49 17.59 -1.54
C ALA A 321 -5.01 17.74 -2.99
N THR A 322 -5.61 18.90 -3.33
CA THR A 322 -6.12 19.17 -4.68
C THR A 322 -4.99 19.28 -5.68
N TYR A 323 -3.94 20.03 -5.34
CA TYR A 323 -2.79 20.26 -6.22
C TYR A 323 -1.63 19.30 -5.97
N VAL A 324 -1.62 18.63 -4.81
CA VAL A 324 -0.52 17.78 -4.31
C VAL A 324 0.78 18.57 -4.24
N VAL A 325 0.76 19.65 -3.45
CA VAL A 325 1.92 20.49 -3.12
C VAL A 325 1.84 20.92 -1.65
N ASN A 326 2.96 21.36 -1.09
CA ASN A 326 3.02 22.04 0.19
C ASN A 326 3.07 23.56 -0.03
N TYR A 327 2.60 24.32 0.95
CA TYR A 327 2.94 25.72 1.04
C TYR A 327 3.03 26.19 2.50
N TYR A 328 3.86 27.20 2.74
CA TYR A 328 4.08 27.80 4.05
C TYR A 328 3.73 29.28 4.03
N THR A 329 3.06 29.76 5.08
CA THR A 329 2.67 31.17 5.19
C THR A 329 3.12 31.77 6.51
N ILE A 330 3.74 32.94 6.45
CA ILE A 330 4.09 33.74 7.62
C ILE A 330 3.97 35.23 7.29
N GLY A 331 3.10 35.94 8.02
CA GLY A 331 2.79 37.34 7.70
C GLY A 331 2.35 37.48 6.23
N SER A 332 3.03 38.31 5.46
CA SER A 332 2.77 38.50 4.03
C SER A 332 3.54 37.54 3.12
N SER A 333 4.37 36.64 3.65
CA SER A 333 5.14 35.70 2.83
C SER A 333 4.36 34.40 2.64
N TRP A 334 4.25 33.95 1.39
CA TRP A 334 3.68 32.66 1.00
C TRP A 334 4.71 31.89 0.18
N ILE A 335 5.04 30.66 0.54
CA ILE A 335 6.10 29.87 -0.09
C ILE A 335 5.51 28.53 -0.53
N GLY A 336 5.46 28.26 -1.83
CA GLY A 336 4.97 26.98 -2.38
C GLY A 336 6.14 26.06 -2.75
N PHE A 337 6.08 24.78 -2.36
CA PHE A 337 7.15 23.80 -2.57
C PHE A 337 6.64 22.35 -2.46
N ASP A 338 7.47 21.37 -2.78
CA ASP A 338 7.20 19.95 -2.52
C ASP A 338 7.88 19.49 -1.23
N ASP A 339 7.13 18.93 -0.28
CA ASP A 339 7.69 18.27 0.90
C ASP A 339 7.67 16.74 0.79
N VAL A 340 8.20 16.04 1.79
CA VAL A 340 8.37 14.58 1.88
C VAL A 340 7.12 13.82 1.43
N GLN A 341 5.94 14.22 1.90
CA GLN A 341 4.68 13.55 1.51
C GLN A 341 4.39 13.73 0.02
N VAL A 342 4.56 14.93 -0.52
CA VAL A 342 4.31 15.25 -1.93
C VAL A 342 5.28 14.50 -2.83
N VAL A 343 6.57 14.46 -2.48
CA VAL A 343 7.58 13.68 -3.21
C VAL A 343 7.19 12.21 -3.25
N LYS A 344 6.79 11.60 -2.12
CA LYS A 344 6.33 10.20 -2.08
C LYS A 344 5.12 9.96 -3.00
N ILE A 345 4.17 10.89 -3.04
CA ILE A 345 2.98 10.79 -3.89
C ILE A 345 3.38 10.89 -5.37
N LYS A 346 4.20 11.87 -5.77
CA LYS A 346 4.64 12.05 -7.16
C LYS A 346 5.47 10.88 -7.67
N VAL A 347 6.33 10.31 -6.82
CA VAL A 347 7.09 9.08 -7.14
C VAL A 347 6.15 7.88 -7.30
N SER A 348 5.15 7.75 -6.43
CA SER A 348 4.12 6.70 -6.56
C SER A 348 3.29 6.86 -7.84
N TYR A 349 2.92 8.09 -8.18
CA TYR A 349 2.25 8.42 -9.44
C TYR A 349 3.08 8.00 -10.65
N ALA A 350 4.38 8.31 -10.68
CA ALA A 350 5.27 7.91 -11.77
C ALA A 350 5.28 6.37 -11.95
N ARG A 351 5.26 5.62 -10.85
CA ARG A 351 5.17 4.15 -10.88
C ARG A 351 3.82 3.66 -11.38
N GLU A 352 2.72 4.25 -10.92
CA GLU A 352 1.36 3.91 -11.33
C GLU A 352 1.15 4.12 -12.83
N LYS A 353 1.67 5.24 -13.36
CA LYS A 353 1.65 5.56 -14.79
C LYS A 353 2.69 4.78 -15.61
N LYS A 354 3.47 3.90 -14.97
CA LYS A 354 4.53 3.08 -15.60
C LYS A 354 5.58 3.93 -16.31
N LEU A 355 5.90 5.08 -15.73
CA LEU A 355 7.01 5.92 -16.18
C LEU A 355 8.34 5.19 -15.91
N LEU A 356 9.38 5.56 -16.66
CA LEU A 356 10.71 4.97 -16.54
C LEU A 356 11.39 5.28 -15.20
N GLY A 357 11.01 6.38 -14.56
CA GLY A 357 11.65 6.84 -13.33
C GLY A 357 11.26 8.27 -12.92
N TYR A 358 12.05 8.83 -12.02
CA TYR A 358 12.08 10.25 -11.70
C TYR A 358 13.51 10.81 -11.79
N ALA A 359 13.63 12.13 -11.93
CA ALA A 359 14.88 12.86 -11.79
C ALA A 359 14.66 14.08 -10.90
N VAL A 360 15.64 14.47 -10.07
CA VAL A 360 15.48 15.64 -9.17
C VAL A 360 16.27 16.84 -9.67
N TRP A 361 15.65 18.02 -9.64
CA TRP A 361 16.31 19.32 -9.85
C TRP A 361 16.23 20.13 -8.54
N GLN A 362 17.32 20.28 -7.80
CA GLN A 362 18.59 19.57 -7.95
C GLN A 362 19.09 19.00 -6.64
N VAL A 363 20.01 18.03 -6.74
CA VAL A 363 20.50 17.23 -5.62
C VAL A 363 20.97 18.08 -4.43
N PRO A 364 21.75 19.18 -4.61
CA PRO A 364 22.19 20.02 -3.50
C PRO A 364 21.11 20.80 -2.76
N TYR A 365 19.91 20.91 -3.31
CA TYR A 365 18.82 21.68 -2.70
C TYR A 365 18.06 20.91 -1.62
N ASP A 366 18.30 19.60 -1.51
CA ASP A 366 17.69 18.75 -0.50
C ASP A 366 18.21 19.10 0.92
N ASP A 367 17.36 18.94 1.93
CA ASP A 367 17.75 19.09 3.33
C ASP A 367 18.18 17.72 3.87
N ASN A 368 19.49 17.50 3.96
CA ASN A 368 20.06 16.27 4.51
C ASN A 368 19.52 14.98 3.86
N TRP A 369 19.31 15.01 2.54
CA TRP A 369 18.82 13.88 1.74
C TRP A 369 17.38 13.45 2.05
N VAL A 370 16.58 14.25 2.76
CA VAL A 370 15.26 13.83 3.23
C VAL A 370 14.30 13.57 2.07
N LEU A 371 14.29 14.42 1.04
CA LEU A 371 13.43 14.23 -0.14
C LEU A 371 13.94 13.08 -1.01
N SER A 372 15.26 12.99 -1.20
CA SER A 372 15.89 11.91 -1.97
C SER A 372 15.67 10.54 -1.34
N SER A 373 15.76 10.45 -0.01
CA SER A 373 15.48 9.22 0.74
C SER A 373 14.00 8.85 0.65
N ALA A 374 13.11 9.84 0.80
CA ALA A 374 11.68 9.65 0.65
C ALA A 374 11.30 9.12 -0.75
N ALA A 375 11.95 9.61 -1.79
CA ALA A 375 11.79 9.13 -3.15
C ALA A 375 12.33 7.70 -3.34
N ALA A 376 13.51 7.39 -2.80
CA ALA A 376 14.14 6.07 -2.90
C ALA A 376 13.38 4.98 -2.12
N GLU A 377 12.83 5.29 -0.95
CA GLU A 377 12.00 4.36 -0.14
C GLU A 377 10.82 3.78 -0.95
N GLN A 378 10.21 4.60 -1.83
CA GLN A 378 9.12 4.14 -2.67
C GLN A 378 9.57 3.13 -3.72
N VAL A 379 10.86 3.04 -4.03
CA VAL A 379 11.45 2.05 -4.96
C VAL A 379 11.78 0.75 -4.23
N ASP A 380 12.41 0.85 -3.05
CA ASP A 380 12.91 -0.29 -2.27
C ASP A 380 11.81 -1.20 -1.70
N HIS A 381 10.61 -0.67 -1.45
CA HIS A 381 9.45 -1.47 -1.02
C HIS A 381 9.11 -2.62 -2.00
N ASN A 382 9.54 -2.55 -3.26
CA ASN A 382 9.41 -3.65 -4.22
C ASN A 382 10.70 -4.44 -4.48
N GLY A 383 11.89 -3.88 -4.23
CA GLY A 383 13.17 -4.60 -4.32
C GLY A 383 13.19 -5.83 -3.41
N HIS A 384 12.65 -5.69 -2.18
CA HIS A 384 12.43 -6.82 -1.29
C HIS A 384 11.41 -7.83 -1.80
N ARG A 385 10.42 -7.44 -2.61
CA ARG A 385 9.45 -8.37 -3.20
C ARG A 385 10.08 -9.20 -4.32
N ASN A 386 10.92 -8.58 -5.16
CA ASN A 386 11.60 -9.23 -6.27
C ASN A 386 12.78 -10.10 -5.80
N TRP A 387 13.58 -9.64 -4.82
CA TRP A 387 14.61 -10.46 -4.17
C TRP A 387 13.99 -11.68 -3.47
N ARG A 388 12.86 -11.51 -2.76
CA ARG A 388 12.13 -12.64 -2.17
C ARG A 388 11.64 -13.61 -3.24
N LEU A 389 11.15 -13.12 -4.39
CA LEU A 389 10.75 -13.98 -5.51
C LEU A 389 11.94 -14.72 -6.14
N LEU A 390 13.09 -14.08 -6.35
CA LEU A 390 14.30 -14.72 -6.87
C LEU A 390 14.86 -15.77 -5.90
N VAL A 391 14.90 -15.46 -4.60
CA VAL A 391 15.28 -16.43 -3.55
C VAL A 391 14.29 -17.59 -3.53
N ILE A 392 12.99 -17.35 -3.64
CA ILE A 392 11.98 -18.40 -3.75
C ILE A 392 12.20 -19.24 -5.01
N ILE A 393 12.47 -18.65 -6.17
CA ILE A 393 12.68 -19.38 -7.42
C ILE A 393 13.97 -20.21 -7.39
N LEU A 394 15.09 -19.66 -6.90
CA LEU A 394 16.37 -20.37 -6.80
C LEU A 394 16.35 -21.48 -5.74
N THR A 395 15.68 -21.24 -4.62
CA THR A 395 15.52 -22.27 -3.57
C THR A 395 14.55 -23.35 -4.03
N THR A 396 13.41 -23.01 -4.65
CA THR A 396 12.47 -23.99 -5.17
C THR A 396 13.05 -24.81 -6.33
N THR A 397 13.84 -24.21 -7.22
CA THR A 397 14.54 -24.97 -8.29
C THR A 397 15.63 -25.87 -7.74
N SER A 398 16.44 -25.39 -6.80
CA SER A 398 17.45 -26.23 -6.12
C SER A 398 16.79 -27.40 -5.36
N ILE A 399 15.72 -27.12 -4.61
CA ILE A 399 14.93 -28.14 -3.92
C ILE A 399 14.29 -29.09 -4.92
N SER A 400 13.80 -28.61 -6.07
CA SER A 400 13.19 -29.46 -7.11
C SER A 400 14.20 -30.39 -7.76
N VAL A 401 15.43 -29.93 -8.05
CA VAL A 401 16.53 -30.77 -8.58
C VAL A 401 16.96 -31.80 -7.54
N LEU A 402 17.05 -31.40 -6.28
CA LEU A 402 17.43 -32.27 -5.17
C LEU A 402 16.32 -33.31 -4.89
N LEU A 403 15.05 -32.91 -4.95
CA LEU A 403 13.88 -33.79 -4.90
C LEU A 403 13.80 -34.70 -6.12
N LEU A 404 14.15 -34.25 -7.33
CA LEU A 404 14.18 -35.12 -8.51
C LEU A 404 15.30 -36.16 -8.38
N GLY A 405 16.48 -35.77 -7.90
CA GLY A 405 17.59 -36.67 -7.60
C GLY A 405 17.25 -37.67 -6.50
N ILE A 406 16.63 -37.21 -5.40
CA ILE A 406 16.12 -38.06 -4.33
C ILE A 406 15.01 -38.96 -4.85
N THR A 407 14.08 -38.48 -5.68
CA THR A 407 12.97 -39.27 -6.22
C THR A 407 13.48 -40.32 -7.19
N ILE A 408 14.47 -40.03 -8.03
CA ILE A 408 15.13 -41.03 -8.89
C ILE A 408 15.89 -42.06 -8.05
N TYR A 409 16.59 -41.64 -6.99
CA TYR A 409 17.22 -42.53 -6.03
C TYR A 409 16.17 -43.39 -5.29
N TYR A 410 15.04 -42.80 -4.88
CA TYR A 410 13.96 -43.45 -4.16
C TYR A 410 13.11 -44.33 -5.06
N LEU A 411 12.97 -44.05 -6.35
CA LEU A 411 12.32 -44.89 -7.35
C LEU A 411 13.22 -46.08 -7.71
N ARG A 412 14.54 -45.87 -7.84
CA ARG A 412 15.52 -46.97 -7.91
C ARG A 412 15.49 -47.84 -6.64
N ARG A 413 15.32 -47.22 -5.47
CA ARG A 413 15.19 -47.92 -4.18
C ARG A 413 13.81 -48.55 -3.99
N ARG A 414 12.71 -47.97 -4.49
CA ARG A 414 11.32 -48.48 -4.44
C ARG A 414 11.15 -49.66 -5.40
N LEU A 415 11.75 -49.62 -6.59
CA LEU A 415 11.81 -50.81 -7.46
C LEU A 415 12.53 -51.98 -6.77
N LEU A 416 13.42 -51.69 -5.81
CA LEU A 416 14.08 -52.67 -4.94
C LEU A 416 13.35 -52.94 -3.59
N LYS A 417 12.34 -52.15 -3.20
CA LYS A 417 11.63 -52.23 -1.90
C LYS A 417 10.09 -52.25 -2.00
N SER A 418 9.52 -52.50 -3.18
CA SER A 418 8.07 -52.45 -3.48
C SER A 418 7.23 -53.59 -2.85
N LYS A 419 7.57 -54.04 -1.64
CA LYS A 419 6.76 -55.03 -0.91
C LYS A 419 6.45 -54.68 0.54
N GLY A 420 6.76 -53.47 1.03
CA GLY A 420 6.71 -53.21 2.49
C GLY A 420 6.10 -51.89 3.03
N ASN A 421 5.69 -50.92 2.23
CA ASN A 421 5.37 -49.56 2.75
C ASN A 421 3.93 -49.05 2.59
N GLU A 422 3.01 -49.78 1.95
CA GLU A 422 1.60 -49.37 1.89
C GLU A 422 0.87 -49.53 3.25
N ALA A 423 1.31 -50.48 4.09
CA ALA A 423 0.69 -50.76 5.39
C ALA A 423 0.98 -49.75 6.51
N ARG A 424 1.88 -48.77 6.31
CA ARG A 424 2.35 -47.85 7.37
C ARG A 424 1.66 -46.47 7.36
N GLU A 425 1.19 -46.00 6.20
CA GLU A 425 0.38 -44.77 6.08
C GLU A 425 -1.08 -44.99 6.50
N GLU A 426 -1.61 -46.20 6.27
CA GLU A 426 -2.95 -46.61 6.70
C GLU A 426 -3.07 -46.70 8.23
N ARG A 427 -1.95 -46.98 8.93
CA ARG A 427 -1.91 -47.15 10.40
C ARG A 427 -1.91 -45.82 11.16
N SER A 428 -1.17 -44.81 10.67
CA SER A 428 -1.11 -43.45 11.24
C SER A 428 -2.43 -42.67 11.07
N SER A 429 -3.08 -42.82 9.92
CA SER A 429 -4.42 -42.23 9.68
C SER A 429 -5.51 -42.91 10.51
N LYS A 430 -5.39 -44.20 10.83
CA LYS A 430 -6.28 -44.93 11.75
C LYS A 430 -6.14 -44.44 13.19
N GLU A 431 -4.90 -44.27 13.68
CA GLU A 431 -4.62 -43.77 15.04
C GLU A 431 -5.16 -42.34 15.26
N ALA A 432 -5.01 -41.44 14.28
CA ALA A 432 -5.60 -40.10 14.34
C ALA A 432 -7.14 -40.13 14.32
N ARG A 433 -7.75 -41.01 13.49
CA ARG A 433 -9.21 -41.21 13.45
C ARG A 433 -9.76 -41.71 14.77
N GLU A 434 -9.11 -42.68 15.40
CA GLU A 434 -9.53 -43.24 16.69
C GLU A 434 -9.41 -42.20 17.84
N HIS A 435 -8.38 -41.35 17.82
CA HIS A 435 -8.19 -40.29 18.83
C HIS A 435 -9.30 -39.21 18.80
N PHE A 436 -9.74 -38.77 17.62
CA PHE A 436 -10.80 -37.77 17.50
C PHE A 436 -12.22 -38.36 17.64
N HIS A 437 -12.43 -39.60 17.19
CA HIS A 437 -13.73 -40.26 17.31
C HIS A 437 -14.14 -40.49 18.78
N GLY A 438 -13.17 -40.69 19.68
CA GLY A 438 -13.39 -40.79 21.12
C GLY A 438 -13.74 -39.45 21.81
N ASN A 439 -13.34 -38.30 21.24
CA ASN A 439 -13.53 -36.97 21.81
C ASN A 439 -14.71 -36.18 21.22
N ALA A 440 -15.24 -36.62 20.06
CA ALA A 440 -16.30 -35.96 19.31
C ALA A 440 -17.22 -36.99 18.58
N PRO A 441 -18.09 -37.72 19.30
CA PRO A 441 -18.86 -38.83 18.74
C PRO A 441 -19.90 -38.41 17.68
N ASP A 442 -20.35 -37.15 17.69
CA ASP A 442 -21.39 -36.63 16.80
C ASP A 442 -20.86 -36.05 15.47
N LEU A 443 -19.54 -35.97 15.29
CA LEU A 443 -18.92 -35.47 14.06
C LEU A 443 -18.64 -36.58 13.05
N GLN A 444 -19.01 -36.36 11.79
CA GLN A 444 -18.73 -37.32 10.73
C GLN A 444 -17.26 -37.23 10.27
N VAL A 445 -16.59 -38.37 10.18
CA VAL A 445 -15.28 -38.46 9.54
C VAL A 445 -15.47 -38.71 8.06
N PHE A 446 -15.16 -37.72 7.22
CA PHE A 446 -15.24 -37.84 5.77
C PHE A 446 -13.94 -38.43 5.19
N SER A 447 -14.05 -39.18 4.09
CA SER A 447 -12.87 -39.52 3.30
C SER A 447 -12.47 -38.34 2.42
N PHE A 448 -11.20 -38.28 2.02
CA PHE A 448 -10.73 -37.27 1.08
C PHE A 448 -11.51 -37.35 -0.24
N LEU A 449 -11.81 -38.57 -0.70
CA LEU A 449 -12.53 -38.80 -1.96
C LEU A 449 -13.96 -38.24 -1.90
N ASP A 450 -14.67 -38.42 -0.78
CA ASP A 450 -16.02 -37.89 -0.62
C ASP A 450 -16.04 -36.36 -0.72
N ILE A 451 -15.06 -35.70 -0.09
CA ILE A 451 -14.92 -34.24 -0.16
C ILE A 451 -14.48 -33.78 -1.56
N GLU A 452 -13.55 -34.49 -2.19
CA GLU A 452 -13.08 -34.19 -3.53
C GLU A 452 -14.24 -34.27 -4.54
N VAL A 453 -15.08 -35.30 -4.45
CA VAL A 453 -16.29 -35.42 -5.29
C VAL A 453 -17.29 -34.31 -4.96
N ALA A 454 -17.59 -34.10 -3.67
CA ALA A 454 -18.57 -33.10 -3.24
C ALA A 454 -18.22 -31.67 -3.68
N THR A 455 -16.93 -31.33 -3.73
CA THR A 455 -16.43 -30.01 -4.13
C THR A 455 -16.13 -29.87 -5.62
N ASN A 456 -16.43 -30.90 -6.43
CA ASN A 456 -16.04 -30.99 -7.84
C ASN A 456 -14.53 -30.78 -8.04
N ARG A 457 -13.73 -31.58 -7.34
CA ARG A 457 -12.25 -31.54 -7.30
C ARG A 457 -11.72 -30.17 -6.89
N PHE A 458 -12.35 -29.56 -5.88
CA PHE A 458 -11.99 -28.22 -5.39
C PHE A 458 -12.00 -27.16 -6.50
N SER A 459 -13.01 -27.21 -7.39
CA SER A 459 -13.16 -26.27 -8.51
C SER A 459 -13.15 -24.82 -8.03
N VAL A 460 -12.53 -23.94 -8.82
CA VAL A 460 -12.50 -22.49 -8.56
C VAL A 460 -13.91 -21.90 -8.55
N GLU A 461 -14.83 -22.46 -9.33
CA GLU A 461 -16.24 -22.03 -9.37
C GLU A 461 -16.98 -22.28 -8.05
N ASN A 462 -16.57 -23.30 -7.31
CA ASN A 462 -17.11 -23.63 -5.99
C ASN A 462 -16.41 -22.86 -4.86
N LYS A 463 -15.42 -22.01 -5.14
CA LYS A 463 -14.71 -21.28 -4.10
C LYS A 463 -15.59 -20.18 -3.51
N LEU A 464 -15.89 -20.29 -2.23
CA LEU A 464 -16.69 -19.31 -1.47
C LEU A 464 -15.85 -18.13 -1.00
N GLY A 465 -14.58 -18.37 -0.68
CA GLY A 465 -13.65 -17.35 -0.19
C GLY A 465 -12.29 -17.94 0.17
N GLN A 466 -11.35 -17.08 0.56
CA GLN A 466 -10.04 -17.49 1.08
C GLN A 466 -9.56 -16.46 2.10
N GLY A 467 -9.29 -16.91 3.33
CA GLY A 467 -8.69 -16.12 4.39
C GLY A 467 -7.27 -16.58 4.71
N GLY A 468 -6.71 -16.12 5.84
CA GLY A 468 -5.37 -16.52 6.31
C GLY A 468 -5.23 -18.03 6.58
N TYR A 469 -6.34 -18.74 6.70
CA TYR A 469 -6.41 -20.15 7.09
C TYR A 469 -6.60 -21.11 5.92
N GLY A 470 -6.74 -20.60 4.71
CA GLY A 470 -6.92 -21.39 3.49
C GLY A 470 -8.25 -21.14 2.78
N PRO A 471 -8.46 -21.81 1.62
CA PRO A 471 -9.65 -21.65 0.81
C PRO A 471 -10.87 -22.40 1.40
N VAL A 472 -12.04 -21.82 1.22
CA VAL A 472 -13.33 -22.43 1.56
C VAL A 472 -14.10 -22.71 0.26
N TYR A 473 -14.61 -23.93 0.12
CA TYR A 473 -15.36 -24.39 -1.06
C TYR A 473 -16.79 -24.75 -0.69
N LYS A 474 -17.73 -24.47 -1.60
CA LYS A 474 -19.06 -25.05 -1.58
C LYS A 474 -18.93 -26.51 -2.03
N GLY A 475 -19.61 -27.41 -1.33
CA GLY A 475 -19.73 -28.80 -1.71
C GLY A 475 -21.17 -29.27 -1.62
N ILE A 476 -21.49 -30.32 -2.35
CA ILE A 476 -22.75 -31.06 -2.25
C ILE A 476 -22.39 -32.50 -1.89
N LEU A 477 -22.73 -32.92 -0.66
CA LEU A 477 -22.52 -34.28 -0.21
C LEU A 477 -23.42 -35.27 -0.98
N LEU A 478 -23.11 -36.57 -0.89
CA LEU A 478 -23.84 -37.63 -1.60
C LEU A 478 -25.34 -37.69 -1.25
N ASP A 479 -25.70 -37.25 -0.05
CA ASP A 479 -27.09 -37.13 0.42
C ASP A 479 -27.80 -35.86 -0.10
N GLY A 480 -27.13 -35.06 -0.94
CA GLY A 480 -27.64 -33.81 -1.50
C GLY A 480 -27.46 -32.61 -0.58
N LYS A 481 -26.86 -32.77 0.60
CA LYS A 481 -26.68 -31.68 1.57
C LYS A 481 -25.59 -30.71 1.11
N GLU A 482 -25.92 -29.43 1.07
CA GLU A 482 -24.94 -28.37 0.81
C GLU A 482 -24.06 -28.12 2.04
N VAL A 483 -22.75 -28.04 1.81
CA VAL A 483 -21.74 -27.85 2.84
C VAL A 483 -20.69 -26.82 2.45
N ALA A 484 -20.02 -26.26 3.44
CA ALA A 484 -18.83 -25.43 3.26
C ALA A 484 -17.59 -26.20 3.74
N VAL A 485 -16.63 -26.45 2.83
CA VAL A 485 -15.40 -27.19 3.09
C VAL A 485 -14.25 -26.21 3.23
N LYS A 486 -13.78 -25.99 4.47
CA LYS A 486 -12.59 -25.18 4.77
C LYS A 486 -11.36 -26.10 4.69
N LYS A 487 -10.52 -25.91 3.68
CA LYS A 487 -9.25 -26.64 3.51
C LYS A 487 -8.14 -25.88 4.20
N LEU A 488 -7.50 -26.48 5.20
CA LEU A 488 -6.44 -25.83 5.96
C LEU A 488 -5.08 -25.93 5.25
N SER A 489 -4.28 -24.88 5.37
CA SER A 489 -2.97 -24.80 4.71
C SER A 489 -1.92 -25.67 5.41
N ALA A 490 -1.30 -26.59 4.64
CA ALA A 490 -0.22 -27.47 5.12
C ALA A 490 1.07 -26.73 5.54
N ALA A 491 1.22 -25.44 5.21
CA ALA A 491 2.43 -24.66 5.44
C ALA A 491 2.52 -24.00 6.83
N SER A 492 1.53 -24.19 7.72
CA SER A 492 1.51 -23.55 9.04
C SER A 492 1.57 -24.58 10.17
N THR A 493 2.59 -24.48 11.03
CA THR A 493 2.66 -25.23 12.30
C THR A 493 1.51 -24.84 13.26
N GLN A 494 0.95 -23.63 13.08
CA GLN A 494 -0.21 -23.13 13.81
C GLN A 494 -1.55 -23.75 13.35
N GLY A 495 -1.67 -24.17 12.08
CA GLY A 495 -2.93 -24.66 11.52
C GLY A 495 -3.42 -25.98 12.12
N PHE A 496 -2.53 -26.81 12.66
CA PHE A 496 -2.93 -28.06 13.32
C PHE A 496 -3.55 -27.82 14.70
N GLU A 497 -3.00 -26.90 15.49
CA GLU A 497 -3.59 -26.52 16.79
C GLU A 497 -4.96 -25.88 16.59
N GLU A 498 -5.12 -25.02 15.59
CA GLU A 498 -6.41 -24.40 15.24
C GLU A 498 -7.42 -25.43 14.74
N PHE A 499 -6.99 -26.39 13.91
CA PHE A 499 -7.82 -27.54 13.51
C PHE A 499 -8.30 -28.33 14.72
N GLN A 500 -7.37 -28.68 15.62
CA GLN A 500 -7.68 -29.41 16.85
C GLN A 500 -8.66 -28.63 17.73
N ASN A 501 -8.48 -27.32 17.87
CA ASN A 501 -9.38 -26.46 18.62
C ASN A 501 -10.78 -26.43 17.98
N GLU A 502 -10.89 -26.21 16.67
CA GLU A 502 -12.18 -26.19 15.97
C GLU A 502 -12.91 -27.53 16.12
N VAL A 503 -12.24 -28.66 15.87
CA VAL A 503 -12.86 -30.00 16.03
C VAL A 503 -13.30 -30.25 17.47
N THR A 504 -12.45 -29.93 18.46
CA THR A 504 -12.73 -30.20 19.87
C THR A 504 -13.84 -29.32 20.44
N LEU A 505 -13.87 -28.04 20.06
CA LEU A 505 -14.84 -27.07 20.54
C LEU A 505 -16.19 -27.24 19.86
N THR A 506 -16.24 -27.29 18.54
CA THR A 506 -17.51 -27.35 17.81
C THR A 506 -18.25 -28.67 18.01
N ALA A 507 -17.55 -29.76 18.33
CA ALA A 507 -18.18 -30.99 18.81
C ALA A 507 -19.01 -30.82 20.09
N ARG A 508 -18.67 -29.82 20.92
CA ARG A 508 -19.28 -29.56 22.23
C ARG A 508 -20.24 -28.37 22.21
N LEU A 509 -20.33 -27.65 21.10
CA LEU A 509 -21.10 -26.41 20.98
C LEU A 509 -22.25 -26.57 20.02
N GLN A 510 -23.47 -26.44 20.53
CA GLN A 510 -24.69 -26.53 19.73
C GLN A 510 -25.61 -25.38 20.14
N HIS A 511 -25.72 -24.38 19.29
CA HIS A 511 -26.60 -23.26 19.51
C HIS A 511 -27.03 -22.67 18.17
N VAL A 512 -28.26 -22.13 18.10
CA VAL A 512 -28.86 -21.64 16.85
C VAL A 512 -28.06 -20.51 16.20
N ASN A 513 -27.32 -19.73 17.00
CA ASN A 513 -26.46 -18.63 16.56
C ASN A 513 -24.97 -18.98 16.46
N LEU A 514 -24.60 -20.26 16.39
CA LEU A 514 -23.24 -20.71 16.10
C LEU A 514 -23.25 -21.58 14.83
N VAL A 515 -22.22 -21.45 13.99
CA VAL A 515 -22.10 -22.28 12.78
C VAL A 515 -21.75 -23.71 13.19
N ARG A 516 -22.54 -24.67 12.71
CA ARG A 516 -22.37 -26.08 13.04
C ARG A 516 -21.30 -26.74 12.19
N LEU A 517 -20.28 -27.31 12.84
CA LEU A 517 -19.37 -28.26 12.21
C LEU A 517 -20.11 -29.60 12.04
N LEU A 518 -20.10 -30.13 10.82
CA LEU A 518 -20.72 -31.41 10.47
C LEU A 518 -19.71 -32.56 10.55
N GLY A 519 -18.44 -32.26 10.28
CA GLY A 519 -17.39 -33.27 10.28
C GLY A 519 -16.04 -32.74 9.81
N PHE A 520 -15.10 -33.65 9.64
CA PHE A 520 -13.73 -33.32 9.25
C PHE A 520 -13.09 -34.44 8.41
N CYS A 521 -11.99 -34.11 7.74
CA CYS A 521 -11.11 -35.06 7.04
C CYS A 521 -9.66 -34.82 7.45
N ILE A 522 -8.93 -35.92 7.69
CA ILE A 522 -7.49 -35.93 8.00
C ILE A 522 -6.73 -36.98 7.16
N GLU A 523 -7.27 -37.36 6.00
CA GLU A 523 -6.63 -38.30 5.09
C GLU A 523 -5.57 -37.62 4.20
N ARG A 524 -4.58 -38.39 3.73
CA ARG A 524 -3.58 -37.94 2.74
C ARG A 524 -2.80 -36.68 3.15
N GLN A 525 -2.60 -36.47 4.46
CA GLN A 525 -1.96 -35.26 5.02
C GLN A 525 -2.75 -33.96 4.79
N GLU A 526 -4.03 -34.07 4.42
CA GLU A 526 -4.91 -32.93 4.19
C GLU A 526 -5.89 -32.79 5.36
N GLN A 527 -5.98 -31.59 5.93
CA GLN A 527 -6.88 -31.27 7.05
C GLN A 527 -8.01 -30.39 6.54
N MET A 528 -9.24 -30.88 6.67
CA MET A 528 -10.42 -30.17 6.17
C MET A 528 -11.53 -30.20 7.20
N LEU A 529 -12.26 -29.10 7.31
CA LEU A 529 -13.42 -28.94 8.16
C LEU A 529 -14.66 -28.76 7.29
N VAL A 530 -15.71 -29.50 7.58
CA VAL A 530 -16.97 -29.53 6.82
C VAL A 530 -18.05 -28.88 7.67
N TYR A 531 -18.44 -27.67 7.30
CA TYR A 531 -19.46 -26.86 7.98
C TYR A 531 -20.80 -26.92 7.24
N GLU A 532 -21.89 -26.59 7.95
CA GLU A 532 -23.14 -26.24 7.27
C GLU A 532 -22.94 -25.05 6.32
N TYR A 533 -23.60 -25.08 5.16
CA TYR A 533 -23.51 -24.00 4.19
C TYR A 533 -24.34 -22.79 4.60
N MET A 534 -23.75 -21.59 4.51
CA MET A 534 -24.38 -20.32 4.85
C MET A 534 -24.66 -19.54 3.55
N PRO A 535 -25.90 -19.55 3.03
CA PRO A 535 -26.20 -19.05 1.69
C PRO A 535 -26.09 -17.53 1.57
N ASN A 536 -26.35 -16.80 2.66
CA ASN A 536 -26.31 -15.34 2.66
C ASN A 536 -24.93 -14.78 3.03
N LYS A 537 -23.86 -15.59 3.07
CA LYS A 537 -22.47 -15.14 3.31
C LYS A 537 -22.30 -14.43 4.66
N SER A 538 -21.25 -13.63 4.81
CA SER A 538 -20.89 -12.90 6.04
C SER A 538 -21.57 -11.54 6.14
N LEU A 539 -21.65 -10.99 7.35
CA LEU A 539 -22.29 -9.71 7.64
C LEU A 539 -21.56 -8.53 6.98
N ASP A 540 -20.23 -8.57 6.92
CA ASP A 540 -19.41 -7.55 6.26
C ASP A 540 -19.67 -7.41 4.75
N PHE A 541 -20.14 -8.49 4.10
CA PHE A 541 -20.56 -8.50 2.69
C PHE A 541 -21.73 -7.53 2.42
N TYR A 542 -22.55 -7.25 3.44
CA TYR A 542 -23.66 -6.29 3.35
C TYR A 542 -23.31 -4.96 3.99
N LEU A 543 -22.78 -4.97 5.23
CA LEU A 543 -22.60 -3.73 6.01
C LEU A 543 -21.72 -2.70 5.31
N PHE A 544 -20.71 -3.15 4.57
CA PHE A 544 -19.71 -2.25 3.97
C PHE A 544 -19.87 -2.06 2.47
N ASP A 545 -20.91 -2.64 1.89
CA ASP A 545 -21.22 -2.48 0.47
C ASP A 545 -22.27 -1.36 0.30
N PRO A 546 -22.00 -0.33 -0.52
CA PRO A 546 -22.88 0.83 -0.67
C PRO A 546 -24.30 0.52 -1.17
N ILE A 547 -24.53 -0.67 -1.74
CA ILE A 547 -25.82 -1.07 -2.31
C ILE A 547 -26.47 -2.14 -1.42
N ARG A 548 -25.70 -3.14 -0.98
CA ARG A 548 -26.23 -4.25 -0.18
C ARG A 548 -26.54 -3.85 1.25
N CYS A 549 -25.99 -2.74 1.77
CA CYS A 549 -26.32 -2.23 3.10
C CYS A 549 -27.83 -1.98 3.29
N TYR A 550 -28.53 -1.55 2.23
CA TYR A 550 -29.98 -1.34 2.22
C TYR A 550 -30.80 -2.63 2.38
N LEU A 551 -30.19 -3.80 2.16
CA LEU A 551 -30.84 -5.09 2.43
C LEU A 551 -30.93 -5.40 3.93
N LEU A 552 -30.15 -4.70 4.76
CA LEU A 552 -30.13 -4.77 6.21
C LEU A 552 -30.84 -3.55 6.82
N ASN A 553 -32.17 -3.54 6.75
CA ASN A 553 -32.98 -2.58 7.48
C ASN A 553 -32.81 -2.76 9.01
N TRP A 554 -33.30 -1.79 9.79
CA TRP A 554 -33.08 -1.79 11.23
C TRP A 554 -33.57 -3.06 11.93
N SER A 555 -34.76 -3.56 11.57
CA SER A 555 -35.29 -4.81 12.12
C SER A 555 -34.35 -6.01 11.92
N LYS A 556 -33.76 -6.17 10.73
CA LYS A 556 -32.76 -7.21 10.47
C LYS A 556 -31.48 -6.98 11.27
N ARG A 557 -31.01 -5.74 11.37
CA ARG A 557 -29.81 -5.41 12.17
C ARG A 557 -30.03 -5.71 13.65
N VAL A 558 -31.21 -5.41 14.20
CA VAL A 558 -31.59 -5.80 15.58
C VAL A 558 -31.58 -7.32 15.74
N GLY A 559 -32.20 -8.07 14.82
CA GLY A 559 -32.15 -9.55 14.86
C GLY A 559 -30.72 -10.11 14.80
N ILE A 560 -29.83 -9.45 14.06
CA ILE A 560 -28.40 -9.77 14.02
C ILE A 560 -27.72 -9.46 15.37
N ILE A 561 -27.96 -8.28 15.93
CA ILE A 561 -27.41 -7.88 17.25
C ILE A 561 -27.84 -8.89 18.32
N GLU A 562 -29.14 -9.16 18.42
CA GLU A 562 -29.70 -10.08 19.40
C GLU A 562 -29.14 -11.50 19.23
N GLY A 563 -29.08 -12.01 18.00
CA GLY A 563 -28.55 -13.34 17.75
C GLY A 563 -27.06 -13.48 18.08
N VAL A 564 -26.23 -12.46 17.78
CA VAL A 564 -24.82 -12.44 18.18
C VAL A 564 -24.68 -12.36 19.70
N THR A 565 -25.48 -11.51 20.36
CA THR A 565 -25.52 -11.43 21.83
C THR A 565 -25.87 -12.77 22.45
N GLN A 566 -26.89 -13.48 21.94
CA GLN A 566 -27.26 -14.81 22.45
C GLN A 566 -26.17 -15.85 22.19
N GLY A 567 -25.53 -15.84 21.02
CA GLY A 567 -24.41 -16.72 20.71
C GLY A 567 -23.23 -16.54 21.67
N LEU A 568 -22.84 -15.28 21.95
CA LEU A 568 -21.78 -14.96 22.90
C LEU A 568 -22.17 -15.29 24.35
N LEU A 569 -23.39 -14.99 24.75
CA LEU A 569 -23.90 -15.32 26.08
C LEU A 569 -23.90 -16.84 26.31
N TYR A 570 -24.27 -17.62 25.29
CA TYR A 570 -24.16 -19.07 25.34
C TYR A 570 -22.72 -19.52 25.57
N LEU A 571 -21.74 -18.99 24.81
CA LEU A 571 -20.33 -19.37 24.93
C LEU A 571 -19.73 -19.04 26.31
N GLN A 572 -20.18 -17.96 26.94
CA GLN A 572 -19.59 -17.48 28.20
C GLN A 572 -20.25 -18.09 29.43
N GLU A 573 -21.57 -18.22 29.45
CA GLU A 573 -22.36 -18.52 30.66
C GLU A 573 -23.10 -19.87 30.61
N TYR A 574 -23.71 -20.20 29.46
CA TYR A 574 -24.65 -21.32 29.35
C TYR A 574 -24.06 -22.60 28.76
N SER A 575 -22.91 -22.55 28.11
CA SER A 575 -22.18 -23.76 27.71
C SER A 575 -21.57 -24.45 28.92
N ARG A 576 -21.34 -25.76 28.80
CA ARG A 576 -20.69 -26.56 29.86
C ARG A 576 -19.29 -26.03 30.22
N LEU A 577 -18.62 -25.42 29.25
CA LEU A 577 -17.30 -24.82 29.38
C LEU A 577 -17.41 -23.35 29.00
N THR A 578 -16.75 -22.46 29.72
CA THR A 578 -16.64 -21.06 29.32
C THR A 578 -15.67 -20.98 28.15
N ILE A 579 -16.10 -20.33 27.07
CA ILE A 579 -15.34 -20.22 25.82
C ILE A 579 -15.16 -18.75 25.48
N ILE A 580 -13.91 -18.38 25.23
CA ILE A 580 -13.55 -17.06 24.71
C ILE A 580 -13.19 -17.23 23.24
N HIS A 581 -13.91 -16.55 22.35
CA HIS A 581 -13.77 -16.68 20.91
C HIS A 581 -12.51 -15.97 20.38
N ARG A 582 -12.23 -14.76 20.87
CA ARG A 582 -11.04 -13.93 20.54
C ARG A 582 -10.92 -13.42 19.11
N ASP A 583 -11.94 -13.62 18.27
CA ASP A 583 -11.95 -13.11 16.89
C ASP A 583 -13.38 -12.76 16.42
N ILE A 584 -14.13 -12.10 17.29
CA ILE A 584 -15.46 -11.57 16.96
C ILE A 584 -15.30 -10.34 16.06
N LYS A 585 -15.88 -10.41 14.85
CA LYS A 585 -15.85 -9.36 13.83
C LYS A 585 -16.91 -9.62 12.77
N ALA A 586 -17.24 -8.60 11.97
CA ALA A 586 -18.31 -8.70 10.96
C ALA A 586 -18.09 -9.83 9.92
N SER A 587 -16.85 -10.12 9.53
CA SER A 587 -16.55 -11.20 8.57
C SER A 587 -16.72 -12.62 9.15
N ASN A 588 -16.74 -12.77 10.48
CA ASN A 588 -16.97 -14.05 11.17
C ASN A 588 -18.43 -14.24 11.59
N ILE A 589 -19.32 -13.29 11.30
CA ILE A 589 -20.77 -13.45 11.49
C ILE A 589 -21.39 -13.85 10.15
N LEU A 590 -21.73 -15.13 9.99
CA LEU A 590 -22.37 -15.66 8.79
C LEU A 590 -23.89 -15.57 8.91
N LEU A 591 -24.57 -15.46 7.78
CA LEU A 591 -26.02 -15.29 7.68
C LEU A 591 -26.65 -16.51 7.01
N ASP A 592 -27.63 -17.11 7.69
CA ASP A 592 -28.39 -18.24 7.14
C ASP A 592 -29.41 -17.76 6.10
N ASN A 593 -30.20 -18.69 5.56
CA ASN A 593 -31.25 -18.42 4.58
C ASN A 593 -32.31 -17.39 5.06
N GLU A 594 -32.51 -17.25 6.37
CA GLU A 594 -33.45 -16.31 6.98
C GLU A 594 -32.78 -14.99 7.42
N MET A 595 -31.52 -14.77 7.05
CA MET A 595 -30.69 -13.62 7.48
C MET A 595 -30.41 -13.60 9.00
N LYS A 596 -30.50 -14.74 9.68
CA LYS A 596 -30.14 -14.85 11.10
C LYS A 596 -28.63 -15.06 11.25
N PRO A 597 -28.01 -14.48 12.28
CA PRO A 597 -26.57 -14.53 12.46
C PRO A 597 -26.12 -15.87 13.06
N LYS A 598 -24.97 -16.34 12.60
CA LYS A 598 -24.21 -17.42 13.22
C LYS A 598 -22.74 -17.05 13.35
N ILE A 599 -22.21 -17.16 14.56
CA ILE A 599 -20.80 -16.94 14.87
C ILE A 599 -19.98 -18.12 14.33
N SER A 600 -18.87 -17.82 13.66
CA SER A 600 -18.01 -18.79 12.98
C SER A 600 -16.53 -18.55 13.32
N ASP A 601 -15.68 -19.50 12.92
CA ASP A 601 -14.20 -19.44 13.03
C ASP A 601 -13.64 -19.57 14.46
N PHE A 602 -13.78 -20.77 15.05
CA PHE A 602 -13.35 -21.08 16.41
C PHE A 602 -11.87 -21.49 16.54
N GLY A 603 -11.04 -21.37 15.50
CA GLY A 603 -9.63 -21.82 15.54
C GLY A 603 -8.80 -21.15 16.62
N MET A 604 -9.17 -19.92 16.98
CA MET A 604 -8.50 -19.09 17.98
C MET A 604 -9.13 -19.19 19.38
N ALA A 605 -10.28 -19.86 19.48
CA ALA A 605 -11.04 -19.92 20.72
C ALA A 605 -10.28 -20.72 21.79
N ARG A 606 -10.57 -20.42 23.06
CA ARG A 606 -9.95 -21.06 24.22
C ARG A 606 -11.00 -21.47 25.24
N ILE A 607 -10.76 -22.63 25.85
CA ILE A 607 -11.58 -23.17 26.94
C ILE A 607 -11.06 -22.58 28.25
N PHE A 608 -11.95 -22.01 29.05
CA PHE A 608 -11.72 -21.58 30.42
C PHE A 608 -12.45 -22.49 31.38
N THR A 609 -11.82 -22.81 32.50
CA THR A 609 -12.54 -23.39 33.64
C THR A 609 -13.29 -22.27 34.35
N LYS A 610 -14.45 -22.55 34.96
CA LYS A 610 -15.30 -21.51 35.58
C LYS A 610 -14.63 -20.76 36.76
N GLU A 611 -13.48 -21.24 37.21
CA GLU A 611 -12.69 -20.68 38.31
C GLU A 611 -11.65 -19.65 37.82
N ASP A 612 -11.32 -19.64 36.52
CA ASP A 612 -10.35 -18.72 35.92
C ASP A 612 -11.04 -17.45 35.43
N GLN A 613 -10.67 -16.28 35.97
CA GLN A 613 -11.24 -14.99 35.52
C GLN A 613 -10.48 -14.36 34.34
N GLU A 614 -9.20 -14.71 34.18
CA GLU A 614 -8.31 -14.20 33.11
C GLU A 614 -7.19 -15.21 32.83
N ALA A 615 -6.64 -15.19 31.61
CA ALA A 615 -5.42 -15.93 31.29
C ALA A 615 -4.44 -15.05 30.51
N ASN A 616 -3.17 -15.44 30.57
CA ASN A 616 -2.07 -14.77 29.88
C ASN A 616 -1.56 -15.64 28.71
N THR A 617 -1.07 -15.00 27.66
CA THR A 617 -0.40 -15.65 26.53
C THR A 617 0.69 -14.74 25.98
N ASP A 618 1.86 -15.32 25.71
CA ASP A 618 2.96 -14.62 25.02
C ASP A 618 2.65 -14.36 23.54
N LYS A 619 1.61 -15.03 23.01
CA LYS A 619 1.17 -14.92 21.61
C LYS A 619 -0.13 -14.12 21.50
N ILE A 620 -0.03 -12.91 20.97
CA ILE A 620 -1.17 -12.05 20.61
C ILE A 620 -1.70 -12.51 19.24
N VAL A 621 -2.96 -12.90 19.18
CA VAL A 621 -3.66 -13.25 17.93
C VAL A 621 -5.08 -12.67 17.98
N GLY A 622 -5.54 -12.14 16.85
CA GLY A 622 -6.89 -11.57 16.68
C GLY A 622 -6.87 -10.57 15.53
N THR A 623 -8.03 -10.08 15.13
CA THR A 623 -8.11 -9.09 14.03
C THR A 623 -7.85 -7.68 14.54
N TYR A 624 -6.85 -7.00 13.94
CA TYR A 624 -6.50 -5.61 14.27
C TYR A 624 -7.74 -4.69 14.22
N GLY A 625 -7.89 -3.84 15.23
CA GLY A 625 -9.07 -2.99 15.44
C GLY A 625 -10.21 -3.62 16.25
N TYR A 626 -10.17 -4.92 16.52
CA TYR A 626 -11.10 -5.62 17.44
C TYR A 626 -10.41 -6.15 18.69
N VAL A 627 -9.07 -6.10 18.73
CA VAL A 627 -8.27 -6.60 19.85
C VAL A 627 -8.25 -5.55 20.98
N PRO A 628 -8.62 -5.92 22.23
CA PRO A 628 -8.69 -4.98 23.34
C PRO A 628 -7.30 -4.57 23.88
N PRO A 629 -7.19 -3.41 24.56
CA PRO A 629 -5.92 -2.85 25.02
C PRO A 629 -5.17 -3.74 26.01
N GLU A 630 -5.85 -4.38 26.97
CA GLU A 630 -5.22 -5.27 27.94
C GLU A 630 -4.58 -6.49 27.27
N TYR A 631 -5.17 -6.96 26.16
CA TYR A 631 -4.61 -8.08 25.42
C TYR A 631 -3.36 -7.67 24.64
N VAL A 632 -3.40 -6.50 23.98
CA VAL A 632 -2.24 -5.96 23.26
C VAL A 632 -1.09 -5.61 24.22
N LYS A 633 -1.40 -4.99 25.36
CA LYS A 633 -0.39 -4.45 26.29
C LYS A 633 0.20 -5.52 27.22
N LYS A 634 -0.60 -6.48 27.66
CA LYS A 634 -0.25 -7.42 28.74
C LYS A 634 -0.39 -8.90 28.37
N GLY A 635 -0.89 -9.23 27.18
CA GLY A 635 -1.19 -10.62 26.80
C GLY A 635 -2.41 -11.20 27.50
N LEU A 636 -3.19 -10.39 28.21
CA LEU A 636 -4.34 -10.82 29.01
C LEU A 636 -5.60 -10.95 28.17
N TYR A 637 -6.31 -12.06 28.29
CA TYR A 637 -7.61 -12.27 27.64
C TYR A 637 -8.61 -12.92 28.60
N SER A 638 -9.87 -12.50 28.49
CA SER A 638 -11.00 -12.95 29.31
C SER A 638 -12.31 -12.86 28.52
N THR A 639 -13.44 -13.18 29.15
CA THR A 639 -14.77 -12.94 28.54
C THR A 639 -14.99 -11.48 28.15
N LYS A 640 -14.33 -10.53 28.84
CA LYS A 640 -14.35 -9.10 28.54
C LYS A 640 -13.63 -8.74 27.25
N SER A 641 -12.78 -9.62 26.74
CA SER A 641 -12.13 -9.44 25.44
C SER A 641 -13.14 -9.59 24.31
N ASP A 642 -14.02 -10.59 24.37
CA ASP A 642 -15.11 -10.76 23.39
C ASP A 642 -16.16 -9.65 23.52
N VAL A 643 -16.41 -9.15 24.74
CA VAL A 643 -17.30 -7.99 24.97
C VAL A 643 -16.77 -6.76 24.23
N TYR A 644 -15.46 -6.49 24.31
CA TYR A 644 -14.84 -5.39 23.59
C TYR A 644 -15.02 -5.53 22.07
N SER A 645 -14.69 -6.70 21.53
CA SER A 645 -14.87 -6.97 20.09
C SER A 645 -16.34 -6.89 19.66
N PHE A 646 -17.29 -7.29 20.51
CA PHE A 646 -18.72 -7.11 20.30
C PHE A 646 -19.12 -5.63 20.27
N GLY A 647 -18.56 -4.79 21.14
CA GLY A 647 -18.78 -3.34 21.13
C GLY A 647 -18.37 -2.70 19.81
N ILE A 648 -17.20 -3.08 19.28
CA ILE A 648 -16.74 -2.65 17.95
C ILE A 648 -17.71 -3.11 16.86
N LEU A 649 -18.10 -4.39 16.88
CA LEU A 649 -19.05 -4.95 15.93
C LEU A 649 -20.40 -4.19 15.97
N LEU A 650 -20.88 -3.86 17.16
CA LEU A 650 -22.13 -3.12 17.35
C LEU A 650 -22.05 -1.70 16.75
N LEU A 651 -20.92 -0.99 16.96
CA LEU A 651 -20.66 0.30 16.31
C LEU A 651 -20.73 0.18 14.78
N GLN A 652 -20.16 -0.88 14.20
CA GLN A 652 -20.22 -1.12 12.76
C GLN A 652 -21.63 -1.44 12.27
N ILE A 653 -22.41 -2.21 13.03
CA ILE A 653 -23.79 -2.55 12.66
C ILE A 653 -24.66 -1.29 12.61
N ILE A 654 -24.55 -0.37 13.58
CA ILE A 654 -25.39 0.83 13.61
C ILE A 654 -24.94 1.93 12.63
N SER A 655 -23.67 1.93 12.21
CA SER A 655 -23.10 3.00 11.36
C SER A 655 -22.79 2.59 9.92
N GLY A 656 -22.59 1.29 9.64
CA GLY A 656 -22.04 0.82 8.37
C GLY A 656 -20.56 1.19 8.14
N ARG A 657 -19.86 1.69 9.17
CA ARG A 657 -18.48 2.21 9.07
C ARG A 657 -17.42 1.14 9.36
N LYS A 658 -16.24 1.25 8.75
CA LYS A 658 -15.12 0.31 8.93
C LYS A 658 -14.17 0.76 10.05
N THR A 659 -13.52 -0.18 10.73
CA THR A 659 -12.50 0.13 11.77
C THR A 659 -11.17 0.65 11.21
N ALA A 660 -10.84 0.30 9.97
CA ALA A 660 -9.56 0.66 9.33
C ALA A 660 -9.52 2.08 8.73
N ARG A 661 -10.48 2.95 9.06
CA ARG A 661 -10.56 4.33 8.59
C ARG A 661 -10.60 5.29 9.78
N PHE A 662 -10.15 6.52 9.55
CA PHE A 662 -10.31 7.63 10.47
C PHE A 662 -11.54 8.46 10.11
N TYR A 663 -12.10 9.13 11.11
CA TYR A 663 -13.35 9.89 11.04
C TYR A 663 -13.20 11.23 11.77
N GLY A 664 -14.26 12.04 11.76
CA GLY A 664 -14.28 13.41 12.28
C GLY A 664 -13.89 14.45 11.22
N GLU A 665 -14.10 15.74 11.52
CA GLU A 665 -13.81 16.85 10.59
C GLU A 665 -12.34 16.90 10.15
N GLN A 666 -11.43 16.43 11.01
CA GLN A 666 -9.98 16.39 10.76
C GLN A 666 -9.48 14.99 10.35
N GLU A 667 -10.38 14.02 10.11
CA GLU A 667 -10.06 12.63 9.75
C GLU A 667 -8.96 11.98 10.62
N ASN A 668 -8.99 12.22 11.93
CA ASN A 668 -7.94 11.80 12.86
C ASN A 668 -8.44 10.93 14.03
N LEU A 669 -9.75 10.69 14.12
CA LEU A 669 -10.39 9.89 15.18
C LEU A 669 -10.62 8.47 14.70
N ASN A 670 -10.29 7.48 15.53
CA ASN A 670 -10.69 6.11 15.25
C ASN A 670 -12.22 5.93 15.44
N LEU A 671 -12.78 4.79 15.00
CA LEU A 671 -14.23 4.54 15.03
C LEU A 671 -14.86 4.75 16.42
N MET A 672 -14.15 4.35 17.48
CA MET A 672 -14.64 4.47 18.86
C MET A 672 -14.59 5.91 19.35
N GLU A 673 -13.47 6.62 19.11
CA GLU A 673 -13.31 8.03 19.45
C GLU A 673 -14.40 8.88 18.78
N TYR A 674 -14.62 8.67 17.48
CA TYR A 674 -15.64 9.38 16.72
C TYR A 674 -17.06 9.10 17.24
N ALA A 675 -17.36 7.85 17.59
CA ALA A 675 -18.63 7.50 18.22
C ALA A 675 -18.80 8.19 19.59
N TYR A 676 -17.76 8.19 20.42
CA TYR A 676 -17.81 8.79 21.74
C TYR A 676 -18.03 10.30 21.69
N ASP A 677 -17.31 11.01 20.82
CA ASP A 677 -17.42 12.47 20.67
C ASP A 677 -18.83 12.87 20.21
N LEU A 678 -19.36 12.21 19.17
CA LEU A 678 -20.71 12.48 18.69
C LEU A 678 -21.79 12.13 19.72
N TRP A 679 -21.60 11.05 20.50
CA TRP A 679 -22.52 10.71 21.57
C TRP A 679 -22.51 11.78 22.69
N LYS A 680 -21.31 12.21 23.12
CA LYS A 680 -21.12 13.23 24.16
C LYS A 680 -21.71 14.58 23.77
N GLU A 681 -21.64 14.94 22.48
CA GLU A 681 -22.23 16.17 21.93
C GLU A 681 -23.74 16.08 21.67
N GLY A 682 -24.37 14.91 21.89
CA GLY A 682 -25.78 14.68 21.58
C GLY A 682 -26.08 14.55 20.08
N LYS A 683 -25.06 14.42 19.23
CA LYS A 683 -25.11 14.34 17.76
C LYS A 683 -25.07 12.89 17.23
N TYR A 684 -25.58 11.93 18.01
CA TYR A 684 -25.48 10.50 17.68
C TYR A 684 -26.06 10.12 16.31
N MET A 685 -27.05 10.86 15.80
CA MET A 685 -27.63 10.63 14.47
C MET A 685 -26.64 10.85 13.32
N GLU A 686 -25.58 11.64 13.51
CA GLU A 686 -24.52 11.82 12.51
C GLU A 686 -23.61 10.59 12.38
N PHE A 687 -23.56 9.76 13.44
CA PHE A 687 -22.80 8.52 13.45
C PHE A 687 -23.54 7.37 12.75
N VAL A 688 -24.86 7.33 12.96
CA VAL A 688 -25.74 6.24 12.51
C VAL A 688 -25.90 6.23 10.99
N ASP A 689 -26.05 5.03 10.43
CA ASP A 689 -26.39 4.84 9.02
C ASP A 689 -27.75 5.50 8.70
N PRO A 690 -27.80 6.49 7.80
CA PRO A 690 -29.02 7.25 7.50
C PRO A 690 -30.18 6.41 6.97
N SER A 691 -29.92 5.18 6.52
CA SER A 691 -30.96 4.25 6.06
C SER A 691 -31.72 3.55 7.20
N LEU A 692 -31.29 3.72 8.45
CA LEU A 692 -31.89 3.08 9.61
C LEU A 692 -32.99 3.94 10.24
N ASP A 693 -34.10 3.28 10.55
CA ASP A 693 -35.24 3.85 11.25
C ASP A 693 -35.63 2.95 12.42
N ASP A 694 -35.54 3.48 13.63
CA ASP A 694 -35.87 2.79 14.89
C ASP A 694 -37.21 3.22 15.49
N THR A 695 -38.03 4.00 14.77
CA THR A 695 -39.30 4.57 15.24
C THR A 695 -40.18 3.50 15.91
N TYR A 696 -40.33 2.35 15.26
CA TYR A 696 -41.18 1.23 15.72
C TYR A 696 -40.41 0.12 16.45
N SER A 697 -39.12 0.30 16.71
CA SER A 697 -38.27 -0.68 17.41
C SER A 697 -38.19 -0.40 18.91
N THR A 698 -38.24 -1.46 19.72
CA THR A 698 -37.94 -1.41 21.16
C THR A 698 -36.42 -1.28 21.42
N CYS A 699 -35.59 -1.79 20.51
CA CYS A 699 -34.15 -1.59 20.53
C CYS A 699 -33.81 -0.29 19.78
N LYS A 700 -33.47 0.77 20.53
CA LYS A 700 -33.20 2.11 19.99
C LYS A 700 -31.73 2.28 19.56
N LEU A 701 -31.49 3.05 18.50
CA LEU A 701 -30.17 3.31 17.93
C LEU A 701 -29.23 3.97 18.93
N LEU A 702 -29.71 5.01 19.63
CA LEU A 702 -28.97 5.67 20.72
C LEU A 702 -28.57 4.67 21.81
N ARG A 703 -29.48 3.74 22.15
CA ARG A 703 -29.25 2.73 23.16
C ARG A 703 -28.17 1.74 22.73
N CYS A 704 -28.22 1.27 21.48
CA CYS A 704 -27.16 0.44 20.90
C CYS A 704 -25.80 1.17 20.90
N MET A 705 -25.77 2.46 20.60
CA MET A 705 -24.57 3.28 20.66
C MET A 705 -24.01 3.36 22.08
N GLN A 706 -24.85 3.65 23.08
CA GLN A 706 -24.42 3.68 24.49
C GLN A 706 -23.86 2.34 24.96
N ILE A 707 -24.56 1.23 24.67
CA ILE A 707 -24.11 -0.12 25.02
C ILE A 707 -22.77 -0.43 24.35
N SER A 708 -22.61 -0.05 23.07
CA SER A 708 -21.35 -0.25 22.35
C SER A 708 -20.19 0.52 22.99
N LEU A 709 -20.43 1.75 23.46
CA LEU A 709 -19.44 2.57 24.16
C LEU A 709 -19.07 1.98 25.54
N LEU A 710 -20.04 1.43 26.28
CA LEU A 710 -19.77 0.70 27.53
C LEU A 710 -18.88 -0.52 27.29
N CYS A 711 -19.04 -1.19 26.15
CA CYS A 711 -18.27 -2.37 25.79
C CYS A 711 -16.81 -2.06 25.39
N VAL A 712 -16.52 -0.87 24.84
CA VAL A 712 -15.19 -0.51 24.31
C VAL A 712 -14.33 0.33 25.27
N GLN A 713 -14.69 0.35 26.55
CA GLN A 713 -13.94 1.07 27.58
C GLN A 713 -12.52 0.49 27.77
N GLU A 714 -11.57 1.36 28.13
CA GLU A 714 -10.16 1.03 28.31
C GLU A 714 -9.96 -0.09 29.34
N GLU A 715 -10.56 0.03 30.53
CA GLU A 715 -10.45 -0.98 31.58
C GLU A 715 -11.46 -2.12 31.38
N ALA A 716 -10.97 -3.37 31.35
CA ALA A 716 -11.81 -4.54 31.11
C ALA A 716 -12.93 -4.72 32.16
N ASN A 717 -12.70 -4.29 33.40
CA ASN A 717 -13.65 -4.39 34.50
C ASN A 717 -14.83 -3.41 34.37
N ASP A 718 -14.67 -2.32 33.63
CA ASP A 718 -15.73 -1.34 33.38
C ASP A 718 -16.73 -1.81 32.30
N ARG A 719 -16.38 -2.85 31.54
CA ARG A 719 -17.23 -3.37 30.46
C ARG A 719 -18.32 -4.29 31.05
N PRO A 720 -19.60 -4.16 30.68
CA PRO A 720 -20.65 -5.02 31.21
C PRO A 720 -20.50 -6.47 30.72
N PRO A 721 -20.86 -7.50 31.52
CA PRO A 721 -20.93 -8.88 31.04
C PRO A 721 -22.04 -9.07 29.99
N MET A 722 -21.93 -10.10 29.14
CA MET A 722 -22.91 -10.34 28.07
C MET A 722 -24.34 -10.55 28.56
N LEU A 723 -24.52 -11.07 29.78
CA LEU A 723 -25.84 -11.22 30.40
C LEU A 723 -26.51 -9.86 30.65
N GLU A 724 -25.74 -8.91 31.15
CA GLU A 724 -26.20 -7.54 31.38
C GLU A 724 -26.47 -6.82 30.06
N ILE A 725 -25.58 -6.96 29.08
CA ILE A 725 -25.78 -6.44 27.71
C ILE A 725 -27.09 -6.96 27.11
N CYS A 726 -27.40 -8.25 27.27
CA CYS A 726 -28.65 -8.83 26.81
C CYS A 726 -29.88 -8.21 27.49
N SER A 727 -29.79 -7.89 28.79
CA SER A 727 -30.85 -7.18 29.51
C SER A 727 -30.97 -5.73 29.05
N MET A 728 -29.85 -5.04 28.89
CA MET A 728 -29.78 -3.65 28.42
C MET A 728 -30.38 -3.51 27.02
N LEU A 729 -30.15 -4.44 26.09
CA LEU A 729 -30.71 -4.39 24.74
C LEU A 729 -32.24 -4.55 24.71
N ARG A 730 -32.84 -5.19 25.71
CA ARG A 730 -34.27 -5.55 25.75
C ARG A 730 -35.13 -4.64 26.62
N ASN A 731 -34.54 -4.03 27.64
CA ASN A 731 -35.25 -3.25 28.66
C ASN A 731 -34.87 -1.76 28.59
N GLU A 732 -35.73 -0.86 29.04
CA GLU A 732 -35.44 0.59 29.15
C GLU A 732 -34.77 0.95 30.48
N THR A 733 -33.80 0.16 30.93
CA THR A 733 -33.05 0.47 32.16
C THR A 733 -32.14 1.68 31.97
N ILE A 734 -31.95 2.47 33.03
CA ILE A 734 -30.97 3.56 33.05
C ILE A 734 -29.58 2.95 32.84
N LEU A 735 -28.87 3.43 31.83
CA LEU A 735 -27.51 3.00 31.52
C LEU A 735 -26.52 3.91 32.25
N GLU A 736 -25.40 3.34 32.69
CA GLU A 736 -24.26 4.12 33.16
C GLU A 736 -23.69 4.98 32.02
N PHE A 737 -23.03 6.08 32.36
CA PHE A 737 -22.35 6.93 31.38
C PHE A 737 -21.04 6.26 30.94
N PRO A 738 -20.87 5.92 29.65
CA PRO A 738 -19.61 5.42 29.14
C PRO A 738 -18.44 6.36 29.46
N LYS A 739 -17.33 5.80 29.93
CA LYS A 739 -16.03 6.51 29.99
C LYS A 739 -15.42 6.58 28.59
N LYS A 740 -14.34 7.36 28.46
CA LYS A 740 -13.61 7.49 27.18
C LYS A 740 -13.15 6.10 26.66
N PRO A 741 -13.33 5.80 25.36
CA PRO A 741 -12.98 4.50 24.79
C PRO A 741 -11.48 4.20 24.85
N ALA A 742 -11.17 2.92 24.66
CA ALA A 742 -9.79 2.47 24.61
C ALA A 742 -8.97 3.14 23.49
N PHE A 743 -7.66 3.28 23.72
CA PHE A 743 -6.67 3.81 22.76
C PHE A 743 -6.82 5.31 22.39
N SER A 744 -7.54 6.10 23.18
CA SER A 744 -7.64 7.54 22.95
C SER A 744 -6.31 8.29 23.15
N LYS A 745 -6.03 9.29 22.30
CA LYS A 745 -4.79 10.10 22.34
C LYS A 745 -4.64 10.98 23.58
N GLU A 746 -5.74 11.30 24.25
CA GLU A 746 -5.75 12.13 25.47
C GLU A 746 -6.28 11.32 26.65
N LYS A 747 -5.50 11.27 27.74
CA LYS A 747 -5.95 10.78 29.05
C LYS A 747 -6.87 11.81 29.68
N ASP A 748 -8.03 11.39 30.20
CA ASP A 748 -8.82 12.27 31.05
C ASP A 748 -8.05 12.54 32.35
N PHE A 749 -7.91 13.82 32.70
CA PHE A 749 -7.72 14.20 34.10
C PHE A 749 -9.03 13.85 34.79
N GLN A 750 -8.98 12.93 35.76
CA GLN A 750 -10.10 12.73 36.68
C GLN A 750 -10.50 14.10 37.24
N GLU A 751 -11.75 14.52 37.04
CA GLU A 751 -12.30 15.58 37.88
C GLU A 751 -12.18 15.12 39.34
N PRO A 752 -11.55 15.92 40.22
CA PRO A 752 -11.52 15.58 41.63
C PRO A 752 -12.95 15.59 42.17
N ASN A 753 -13.27 14.56 42.95
CA ASN A 753 -14.39 14.47 43.89
C ASN A 753 -15.27 15.73 43.97
N LYS A 754 -16.53 15.63 43.53
CA LYS A 754 -17.59 16.49 44.08
C LYS A 754 -17.76 16.14 45.56
N GLN A 755 -16.91 16.75 46.39
CA GLN A 755 -17.21 16.97 47.79
C GLN A 755 -18.47 17.83 47.88
N GLU A 756 -19.36 17.38 48.75
CA GLU A 756 -20.56 18.04 49.24
C GLU A 756 -20.41 19.56 49.29
N ALA A 757 -21.17 20.25 48.45
CA ALA A 757 -21.54 21.64 48.70
C ALA A 757 -22.93 21.62 49.34
N GLU A 758 -22.96 21.58 50.68
CA GLU A 758 -24.08 22.08 51.45
C GLU A 758 -24.44 23.48 50.92
N THR A 759 -25.56 23.58 50.22
CA THR A 759 -26.25 24.84 50.00
C THR A 759 -27.68 24.65 50.44
N SER A 760 -28.00 25.21 51.61
CA SER A 760 -29.34 25.27 52.17
C SER A 760 -30.26 26.01 51.20
N LEU A 761 -31.14 25.29 50.53
CA LEU A 761 -32.29 25.86 49.84
C LEU A 761 -33.53 25.54 50.66
N ASN A 762 -33.99 26.57 51.35
CA ASN A 762 -35.19 26.58 52.17
C ASN A 762 -36.40 26.04 51.39
N HIS A 763 -37.10 25.11 52.03
CA HIS A 763 -38.43 24.67 51.67
C HIS A 763 -39.39 25.85 51.45
N VAL A 764 -39.91 25.98 50.23
CA VAL A 764 -41.20 26.64 49.99
C VAL A 764 -42.05 25.73 49.12
N THR A 765 -42.96 25.04 49.78
CA THR A 765 -44.08 24.29 49.21
C THR A 765 -45.08 25.29 48.62
N ILE A 766 -45.36 25.23 47.32
CA ILE A 766 -46.61 25.77 46.76
C ILE A 766 -47.28 24.65 45.97
N SER A 767 -48.20 24.00 46.65
CA SER A 767 -49.30 23.23 46.08
C SER A 767 -50.33 24.16 45.45
N GLN A 768 -50.67 23.95 44.18
CA GLN A 768 -51.97 24.33 43.65
C GLN A 768 -52.68 23.10 43.08
N LEU A 769 -53.56 22.57 43.93
CA LEU A 769 -54.77 21.84 43.56
C LEU A 769 -55.80 22.86 43.04
N VAL A 770 -56.51 22.53 41.97
CA VAL A 770 -57.97 22.76 41.93
C VAL A 770 -58.65 21.51 41.39
N ALA A 771 -59.74 21.17 42.05
CA ALA A 771 -60.51 19.94 41.97
C ALA A 771 -61.85 20.13 41.24
N ARG A 772 -62.40 19.00 40.80
CA ARG A 772 -63.78 18.73 40.33
C ARG A 772 -64.18 19.29 38.96
#